data_AF-A0AAD2IZ09-F1
#
_entry.id   AF-A0AAD2IZ09-F1
#
_cell.length_a   1.000
_cell.length_b   1.000
_cell.length_c   1.000
_cell.angle_alpha   90.00
_cell.angle_beta   90.00
_cell.angle_gamma   90.00
#
_symmetry.space_group_name_H-M   'P 1'
#
loop_
_entity.id
_entity.type
_entity.pdbx_description
1 polymer ?
#
loop_
_entity_poly.entity_id
_entity_poly.type
_entity_poly.pdbx_seq_one_letter_code
_entity_poly.pdbx_strand_id
1 'polypeptide(L)'
;MQGSTAAGRGFSRYKWFVHAVFLFLLLLCSQVFSAAQAQRLPDFLGSIPIGQIFPGADRADPPAGKPMVAKVYAGTRQLGVVYLTSDVVNTRGYSSKPIDVLVGLANDGRIVGARLVEHHEPIVLIGIPQSKVDHFISGYVGLNFVDSPPRHGAPPPVDIISGATVTLMVIGDSITRSAIAVARAHGIDKTATVAPSAAPVAARVVDDARDAVQSWQDLLDAGAVRNLRLNPEDVNQAFRASGRNDAAANTEGSTDADGFIDLYAALVSVPAIGRSLLGDTEWQRLKERLKPGQQAVLVAGNGAYSFKGSGYVRGGIFDRIEIIQDESSFRFRDRNHQRLADVAAQGAPAFREVALFVVPEDAALDPVAPWRLQLMVQRVLSVSDKAFVTFDLSYELPAAYTRPVAGAQASTAPPPTADQAAPAQTAQEEDAAPALWKQIWRGKAGQVAVLTVALLVLVGVFFFQDQLASRPLLHDRLRLAFLAFALFWIGWYGQAQLSVVNVLTFFSAMRSDFRWEYFLMDPLVFILWCATAISMVFWNRGAFCGWLCPFGALQELSNRVARRLGVRQLKISHGVNQRLSTLKYVISLLLFGFSLYDLALAEQLSEVEPFKTAIILRFMRYWPFVAFAVALLAAGLFVERFFCRYLCPLGAALAIPARLRIFNWLRRYRDCGNPCQRCNLECPVQAIDPTGEINPNECIQCLHCQMLYHHEQKCPHLIQKKAKRERRRAPAAEPAEQVIVIHRAPNPNSEPGA
;
A
#
# COMPACT_ATOMS: atom_id res chain seq x y z
N MET A 1 30.44 -10.02 64.36
CA MET A 1 29.22 -9.33 63.89
C MET A 1 29.63 -8.10 63.08
N GLN A 2 29.84 -8.26 61.77
CA GLN A 2 30.12 -7.16 60.84
C GLN A 2 29.53 -7.54 59.49
N GLY A 3 28.86 -6.60 58.81
CA GLY A 3 28.57 -6.69 57.38
C GLY A 3 27.18 -6.26 56.94
N SER A 4 26.93 -4.95 56.85
CA SER A 4 25.91 -4.39 55.94
C SER A 4 26.13 -2.89 55.76
N THR A 5 26.58 -2.46 54.55
CA THR A 5 26.35 -1.14 53.94
C THR A 5 27.16 -0.98 52.64
N ALA A 6 26.75 -1.64 51.55
CA ALA A 6 27.31 -1.38 50.22
C ALA A 6 26.27 -1.33 49.07
N ALA A 7 25.02 -1.76 49.28
CA ALA A 7 24.05 -1.90 48.19
C ALA A 7 23.29 -0.60 47.80
N GLY A 8 23.38 0.48 48.59
CA GLY A 8 22.54 1.69 48.39
C GLY A 8 23.05 2.71 47.37
N ARG A 9 24.34 2.68 46.98
CA ARG A 9 24.95 3.75 46.15
C ARG A 9 24.89 3.53 44.63
N GLY A 10 24.69 2.28 44.17
CA GLY A 10 24.60 1.97 42.72
C GLY A 10 23.26 2.36 42.07
N PHE A 11 22.17 2.32 42.83
CA PHE A 11 20.82 2.52 42.31
C PHE A 11 20.49 3.99 42.01
N SER A 12 21.13 4.94 42.71
CA SER A 12 20.93 6.38 42.51
C SER A 12 21.59 6.91 41.24
N ARG A 13 22.79 6.39 40.89
CA ARG A 13 23.53 6.78 39.68
C ARG A 13 22.83 6.36 38.39
N TYR A 14 22.13 5.22 38.40
CA TYR A 14 21.35 4.75 37.25
C TYR A 14 20.13 5.64 36.96
N LYS A 15 19.42 6.09 38.00
CA LYS A 15 18.28 7.02 37.85
C LYS A 15 18.73 8.38 37.30
N TRP A 16 19.87 8.89 37.77
CA TRP A 16 20.40 10.17 37.28
C TRP A 16 20.84 10.08 35.81
N PHE A 17 21.45 8.97 35.39
CA PHE A 17 21.79 8.73 33.99
C PHE A 17 20.56 8.63 33.08
N VAL A 18 19.52 7.91 33.52
CA VAL A 18 18.26 7.80 32.76
C VAL A 18 17.56 9.15 32.64
N HIS A 19 17.52 9.95 33.71
CA HIS A 19 16.93 11.29 33.65
C HIS A 19 17.74 12.27 32.77
N ALA A 20 19.07 12.20 32.80
CA ALA A 20 19.92 13.01 31.93
C ALA A 20 19.76 12.65 30.45
N VAL A 21 19.66 11.35 30.13
CA VAL A 21 19.38 10.87 28.76
C VAL A 21 17.97 11.27 28.31
N PHE A 22 16.98 11.23 29.21
CA PHE A 22 15.62 11.65 28.92
C PHE A 22 15.51 13.17 28.69
N LEU A 23 16.23 13.98 29.47
CA LEU A 23 16.28 15.43 29.29
C LEU A 23 17.02 15.82 28.00
N PHE A 24 18.09 15.10 27.67
CA PHE A 24 18.84 15.26 26.41
C PHE A 24 17.99 14.87 25.19
N LEU A 25 17.22 13.78 25.29
CA LEU A 25 16.23 13.39 24.26
C LEU A 25 15.08 14.40 24.14
N LEU A 26 14.62 15.00 25.24
CA LEU A 26 13.61 16.06 25.23
C LEU A 26 14.13 17.37 24.58
N LEU A 27 15.39 17.72 24.84
CA LEU A 27 16.07 18.87 24.21
C LEU A 27 16.38 18.63 22.73
N LEU A 28 16.67 17.38 22.33
CA LEU A 28 16.76 16.99 20.92
C LEU A 28 15.39 17.00 20.24
N CYS A 29 14.33 16.55 20.92
CA CYS A 29 12.97 16.62 20.41
C CYS A 29 12.50 18.06 20.22
N SER A 30 12.83 18.99 21.13
CA SER A 30 12.41 20.39 21.02
C SER A 30 13.10 21.17 19.89
N GLN A 31 14.28 20.74 19.44
CA GLN A 31 15.01 21.32 18.31
C GLN A 31 14.48 20.87 16.93
N VAL A 32 13.65 19.82 16.85
CA VAL A 32 13.21 19.21 15.57
C VAL A 32 11.78 19.62 15.17
N PHE A 33 11.06 20.39 15.99
CA PHE A 33 9.67 20.82 15.73
C PHE A 33 9.48 21.90 14.63
N SER A 34 10.48 22.23 13.80
CA SER A 34 10.38 23.33 12.81
C SER A 34 10.37 22.94 11.32
N ALA A 35 10.23 21.67 10.95
CA ALA A 35 10.10 21.29 9.54
C ALA A 35 8.64 21.02 9.13
N ALA A 36 7.85 22.09 9.00
CA ALA A 36 6.53 22.04 8.35
C ALA A 36 6.69 22.28 6.84
N GLN A 37 6.11 21.40 6.02
CA GLN A 37 5.88 21.51 4.57
C GLN A 37 6.90 22.36 3.78
N ALA A 38 8.12 21.85 3.62
CA ALA A 38 9.08 22.38 2.65
C ALA A 38 8.81 21.74 1.28
N GLN A 39 8.92 22.54 0.22
CA GLN A 39 9.03 22.05 -1.16
C GLN A 39 10.15 20.99 -1.23
N ARG A 40 9.93 19.91 -1.99
CA ARG A 40 10.66 18.64 -1.79
C ARG A 40 11.80 18.39 -2.78
N LEU A 41 11.96 19.24 -3.79
CA LEU A 41 13.08 19.15 -4.73
C LEU A 41 14.47 18.98 -4.05
N PRO A 42 14.80 19.68 -2.95
CA PRO A 42 16.08 19.49 -2.24
C PRO A 42 16.28 18.06 -1.73
N ASP A 43 15.20 17.39 -1.30
CA ASP A 43 15.25 16.03 -0.73
C ASP A 43 15.72 15.01 -1.78
N PHE A 44 15.33 15.21 -3.04
CA PHE A 44 15.61 14.28 -4.13
C PHE A 44 16.85 14.65 -4.95
N LEU A 45 17.14 15.94 -5.13
CA LEU A 45 18.26 16.39 -5.98
C LEU A 45 19.62 15.91 -5.46
N GLY A 46 19.77 15.77 -4.14
CA GLY A 46 21.00 15.23 -3.52
C GLY A 46 21.16 13.71 -3.64
N SER A 47 20.07 12.99 -3.93
CA SER A 47 20.05 11.52 -3.90
C SER A 47 20.42 10.86 -5.25
N ILE A 48 20.35 11.61 -6.35
CA ILE A 48 20.55 11.10 -7.71
C ILE A 48 21.65 11.92 -8.40
N PRO A 49 22.68 11.27 -9.01
CA PRO A 49 23.69 11.99 -9.77
C PRO A 49 23.04 12.81 -10.89
N ILE A 50 23.38 14.10 -10.97
CA ILE A 50 22.70 15.03 -11.89
C ILE A 50 22.78 14.58 -13.34
N GLY A 51 23.89 13.95 -13.75
CA GLY A 51 24.06 13.39 -15.10
C GLY A 51 23.07 12.30 -15.48
N GLN A 52 22.40 11.65 -14.51
CA GLN A 52 21.33 10.68 -14.78
C GLN A 52 19.97 11.34 -15.04
N ILE A 53 19.76 12.57 -14.56
CA ILE A 53 18.52 13.34 -14.79
C ILE A 53 18.72 14.28 -15.98
N PHE A 54 19.92 14.82 -16.12
CA PHE A 54 20.30 15.77 -17.15
C PHE A 54 21.62 15.31 -17.81
N PRO A 55 21.55 14.54 -18.91
CA PRO A 55 22.73 14.05 -19.60
C PRO A 55 23.70 15.19 -19.97
N GLY A 56 24.98 15.03 -19.60
CA GLY A 56 26.03 16.03 -19.85
C GLY A 56 26.17 17.11 -18.76
N ALA A 57 25.33 17.12 -17.73
CA ALA A 57 25.50 18.00 -16.58
C ALA A 57 26.53 17.44 -15.57
N ASP A 58 27.39 18.31 -15.05
CA ASP A 58 28.36 18.01 -13.99
C ASP A 58 27.98 18.64 -12.64
N ARG A 59 27.16 19.70 -12.64
CA ARG A 59 26.73 20.41 -11.43
C ARG A 59 25.28 20.89 -11.51
N ALA A 60 24.61 20.95 -10.35
CA ALA A 60 23.35 21.67 -10.14
C ALA A 60 23.51 22.73 -9.03
N ASP A 61 22.90 23.90 -9.21
CA ASP A 61 22.79 24.92 -8.16
C ASP A 61 21.72 24.52 -7.12
N PRO A 62 21.76 25.11 -5.91
CA PRO A 62 20.68 24.95 -4.94
C PRO A 62 19.31 25.32 -5.54
N PRO A 63 18.26 24.52 -5.29
CA PRO A 63 16.90 24.84 -5.72
C PRO A 63 16.45 26.24 -5.29
N ALA A 64 15.89 27.01 -6.22
CA ALA A 64 15.38 28.36 -5.96
C ALA A 64 14.20 28.73 -6.88
N GLY A 65 13.43 29.75 -6.48
CA GLY A 65 12.34 30.33 -7.27
C GLY A 65 10.95 29.74 -7.00
N LYS A 66 9.94 30.24 -7.73
CA LYS A 66 8.55 29.75 -7.74
C LYS A 66 8.06 29.68 -9.19
N PRO A 67 7.80 28.49 -9.76
CA PRO A 67 8.06 27.16 -9.20
C PRO A 67 9.55 26.93 -8.93
N MET A 68 9.86 26.12 -7.91
CA MET A 68 11.23 25.88 -7.49
C MET A 68 11.96 24.97 -8.47
N VAL A 69 13.15 25.41 -8.90
CA VAL A 69 13.99 24.67 -9.84
C VAL A 69 15.46 24.75 -9.44
N ALA A 70 16.25 23.76 -9.85
CA ALA A 70 17.70 23.76 -9.74
C ALA A 70 18.33 23.96 -11.13
N LYS A 71 19.15 25.00 -11.30
CA LYS A 71 19.87 25.23 -12.56
C LYS A 71 21.00 24.22 -12.72
N VAL A 72 21.15 23.66 -13.91
CA VAL A 72 22.19 22.67 -14.21
C VAL A 72 23.21 23.17 -15.22
N TYR A 73 24.45 22.71 -15.07
CA TYR A 73 25.61 23.19 -15.84
C TYR A 73 26.44 22.04 -16.40
N ALA A 74 27.17 22.33 -17.48
CA ALA A 74 28.40 21.65 -17.89
C ALA A 74 29.56 22.64 -17.72
N GLY A 75 30.36 22.49 -16.67
CA GLY A 75 31.38 23.46 -16.28
C GLY A 75 30.76 24.83 -15.95
N THR A 76 31.02 25.84 -16.79
CA THR A 76 30.47 27.19 -16.63
C THR A 76 29.22 27.45 -17.48
N ARG A 77 28.85 26.54 -18.39
CA ARG A 77 27.72 26.71 -19.31
C ARG A 77 26.45 26.14 -18.68
N GLN A 78 25.42 26.98 -18.49
CA GLN A 78 24.11 26.50 -18.07
C GLN A 78 23.46 25.69 -19.20
N LEU A 79 22.98 24.49 -18.90
CA LEU A 79 22.32 23.60 -19.86
C LEU A 79 20.79 23.69 -19.76
N GLY A 80 20.26 23.94 -18.56
CA GLY A 80 18.83 23.88 -18.30
C GLY A 80 18.49 23.99 -16.82
N VAL A 81 17.34 23.45 -16.45
CA VAL A 81 16.83 23.36 -15.08
C VAL A 81 16.31 21.96 -14.77
N VAL A 82 16.34 21.57 -13.51
CA VAL A 82 15.72 20.36 -12.97
C VAL A 82 14.69 20.75 -11.93
N TYR A 83 13.53 20.10 -11.94
CA TYR A 83 12.45 20.37 -11.01
C TYR A 83 11.65 19.12 -10.69
N LEU A 84 10.81 19.19 -9.65
CA LEU A 84 9.92 18.13 -9.23
C LEU A 84 8.49 18.44 -9.69
N THR A 85 7.83 17.53 -10.41
CA THR A 85 6.48 17.78 -10.96
C THR A 85 5.48 18.25 -9.91
N SER A 86 5.48 17.65 -8.72
CA SER A 86 4.57 17.97 -7.62
C SER A 86 4.81 19.32 -6.96
N ASP A 87 6.05 19.86 -7.05
CA ASP A 87 6.37 21.22 -6.60
C ASP A 87 5.89 22.28 -7.60
N VAL A 88 5.48 21.88 -8.82
CA VAL A 88 5.00 22.76 -9.90
C VAL A 88 3.50 22.62 -10.13
N VAL A 89 3.02 21.38 -10.31
CA VAL A 89 1.62 21.04 -10.58
C VAL A 89 1.20 19.89 -9.66
N ASN A 90 0.16 20.12 -8.85
CA ASN A 90 -0.29 19.14 -7.85
C ASN A 90 -1.34 18.18 -8.43
N THR A 91 -0.99 17.44 -9.48
CA THR A 91 -1.88 16.42 -10.04
C THR A 91 -1.82 15.15 -9.18
N ARG A 92 -2.97 14.67 -8.69
CA ARG A 92 -3.05 13.52 -7.77
C ARG A 92 -3.61 12.28 -8.45
N GLY A 93 -2.99 11.13 -8.16
CA GLY A 93 -3.41 9.82 -8.61
C GLY A 93 -4.48 9.17 -7.72
N TYR A 94 -4.56 7.84 -7.80
CA TYR A 94 -5.55 7.03 -7.09
C TYR A 94 -5.38 7.11 -5.56
N SER A 95 -4.14 7.24 -5.09
CA SER A 95 -3.79 7.28 -3.68
C SER A 95 -4.05 8.62 -3.00
N SER A 96 -4.38 9.67 -3.76
CA SER A 96 -4.48 11.07 -3.26
C SER A 96 -3.15 11.67 -2.78
N LYS A 97 -2.05 10.92 -2.85
CA LYS A 97 -0.71 11.43 -2.55
C LYS A 97 -0.07 11.96 -3.85
N PRO A 98 0.85 12.94 -3.74
CA PRO A 98 1.61 13.42 -4.89
C PRO A 98 2.36 12.27 -5.57
N ILE A 99 2.53 12.38 -6.88
CA ILE A 99 3.40 11.51 -7.67
C ILE A 99 4.60 12.35 -8.08
N ASP A 100 5.76 12.00 -7.53
CA ASP A 100 6.96 12.82 -7.60
C ASP A 100 7.82 12.33 -8.76
N VAL A 101 7.87 13.12 -9.84
CA VAL A 101 8.73 12.89 -11.00
C VAL A 101 9.74 14.03 -11.11
N LEU A 102 11.03 13.70 -11.09
CA LEU A 102 12.08 14.66 -11.44
C LEU A 102 12.13 14.82 -12.95
N VAL A 103 12.13 16.06 -13.42
CA VAL A 103 12.20 16.39 -14.85
C VAL A 103 13.37 17.34 -15.09
N GLY A 104 14.21 17.00 -16.07
CA GLY A 104 15.25 17.88 -16.61
C GLY A 104 14.76 18.56 -17.88
N LEU A 105 14.76 19.89 -17.87
CA LEU A 105 14.29 20.75 -18.96
C LEU A 105 15.45 21.60 -19.47
N ALA A 106 15.81 21.42 -20.74
CA ALA A 106 16.88 22.19 -21.38
C ALA A 106 16.46 23.64 -21.65
N ASN A 107 17.45 24.51 -21.86
CA ASN A 107 17.25 25.94 -22.17
C ASN A 107 16.51 26.21 -23.50
N ASP A 108 16.25 25.18 -24.30
CA ASP A 108 15.40 25.23 -25.50
C ASP A 108 13.96 24.75 -25.25
N GLY A 109 13.62 24.32 -24.03
CA GLY A 109 12.30 23.78 -23.68
C GLY A 109 12.17 22.27 -23.85
N ARG A 110 13.22 21.57 -24.30
CA ARG A 110 13.19 20.11 -24.47
C ARG A 110 13.35 19.38 -23.13
N ILE A 111 12.54 18.35 -22.92
CA ILE A 111 12.72 17.41 -21.81
C ILE A 111 13.93 16.52 -22.12
N VAL A 112 14.99 16.60 -21.33
CA VAL A 112 16.22 15.80 -21.52
C VAL A 112 16.31 14.60 -20.58
N GLY A 113 15.44 14.55 -19.57
CA GLY A 113 15.29 13.41 -18.68
C GLY A 113 14.05 13.53 -17.82
N ALA A 114 13.46 12.39 -17.48
CA ALA A 114 12.34 12.30 -16.55
C ALA A 114 12.46 11.00 -15.74
N ARG A 115 12.27 11.07 -14.41
CA ARG A 115 12.40 9.91 -13.52
C ARG A 115 11.41 9.97 -12.37
N LEU A 116 10.67 8.89 -12.18
CA LEU A 116 9.84 8.71 -10.98
C LEU A 116 10.74 8.53 -9.75
N VAL A 117 10.60 9.39 -8.75
CA VAL A 117 11.39 9.34 -7.51
C VAL A 117 10.59 8.86 -6.32
N GLU A 118 9.30 9.18 -6.25
CA GLU A 118 8.41 8.70 -5.21
C GLU A 118 6.96 8.60 -5.70
N HIS A 119 6.26 7.56 -5.29
CA HIS A 119 4.81 7.43 -5.50
C HIS A 119 4.20 6.47 -4.47
N HIS A 120 2.90 6.62 -4.24
CA HIS A 120 2.14 5.78 -3.31
C HIS A 120 0.93 5.10 -3.97
N GLU A 121 1.03 4.87 -5.28
CA GLU A 121 -0.05 4.34 -6.09
C GLU A 121 -0.23 2.82 -5.90
N PRO A 122 -1.37 2.34 -5.36
CA PRO A 122 -1.53 0.93 -4.97
C PRO A 122 -1.42 -0.05 -6.14
N ILE A 123 -1.81 0.35 -7.34
CA ILE A 123 -1.74 -0.48 -8.55
C ILE A 123 -0.29 -0.72 -9.01
N VAL A 124 0.58 0.30 -8.90
CA VAL A 124 2.01 0.19 -9.23
C VAL A 124 2.74 -0.59 -8.12
N LEU A 125 2.26 -0.51 -6.89
CA LEU A 125 2.84 -1.23 -5.75
C LEU A 125 2.46 -2.73 -5.69
N ILE A 126 1.35 -3.14 -6.32
CA ILE A 126 0.79 -4.49 -6.18
C ILE A 126 0.80 -5.29 -7.50
N GLY A 127 0.83 -4.67 -8.70
CA GLY A 127 0.60 -5.42 -9.95
C GLY A 127 1.41 -5.06 -11.20
N ILE A 128 1.93 -3.82 -11.33
CA ILE A 128 2.68 -3.41 -12.54
C ILE A 128 4.16 -3.21 -12.20
N PRO A 129 5.10 -3.85 -12.93
CA PRO A 129 6.53 -3.63 -12.72
C PRO A 129 6.88 -2.15 -12.88
N GLN A 130 7.64 -1.59 -11.94
CA GLN A 130 8.11 -0.20 -11.98
C GLN A 130 8.81 0.13 -13.31
N SER A 131 9.55 -0.82 -13.89
CA SER A 131 10.22 -0.65 -15.19
C SER A 131 9.27 -0.30 -16.34
N LYS A 132 7.99 -0.71 -16.27
CA LYS A 132 6.99 -0.32 -17.28
C LYS A 132 6.54 1.13 -17.09
N VAL A 133 6.43 1.60 -15.85
CA VAL A 133 6.16 3.01 -15.53
C VAL A 133 7.33 3.87 -15.94
N ASP A 134 8.56 3.42 -15.68
CA ASP A 134 9.79 4.10 -16.11
C ASP A 134 9.88 4.19 -17.64
N HIS A 135 9.48 3.12 -18.36
CA HIS A 135 9.41 3.13 -19.82
C HIS A 135 8.39 4.15 -20.35
N PHE A 136 7.21 4.22 -19.73
CA PHE A 136 6.20 5.23 -20.06
C PHE A 136 6.75 6.66 -19.87
N ILE A 137 7.39 6.94 -18.72
CA ILE A 137 8.00 8.25 -18.43
C ILE A 137 9.13 8.56 -19.42
N SER A 138 9.92 7.56 -19.80
CA SER A 138 11.02 7.73 -20.76
C SER A 138 10.53 8.18 -22.14
N GLY A 139 9.28 7.86 -22.52
CA GLY A 139 8.69 8.33 -23.77
C GLY A 139 8.47 9.84 -23.84
N TYR A 140 8.56 10.56 -22.72
CA TYR A 140 8.52 12.03 -22.69
C TYR A 140 9.89 12.67 -22.94
N VAL A 141 10.98 11.91 -22.85
CA VAL A 141 12.33 12.41 -23.09
C VAL A 141 12.53 12.67 -24.58
N GLY A 142 13.03 13.86 -24.91
CA GLY A 142 13.22 14.34 -26.27
C GLY A 142 12.07 15.21 -26.79
N LEU A 143 10.92 15.28 -26.10
CA LEU A 143 9.79 16.13 -26.48
C LEU A 143 10.01 17.60 -26.05
N ASN A 144 9.44 18.52 -26.81
CA ASN A 144 9.43 19.96 -26.49
C ASN A 144 7.99 20.48 -26.52
N PHE A 145 7.39 20.62 -25.34
CA PHE A 145 6.00 21.10 -25.20
C PHE A 145 5.89 22.62 -25.21
N VAL A 146 7.01 23.35 -25.27
CA VAL A 146 7.03 24.80 -25.44
C VAL A 146 6.86 25.17 -26.91
N ASP A 147 7.66 24.54 -27.78
CA ASP A 147 7.59 24.75 -29.24
C ASP A 147 6.37 24.06 -29.87
N SER A 148 5.96 22.92 -29.31
CA SER A 148 4.83 22.13 -29.79
C SER A 148 3.91 21.79 -28.62
N PRO A 149 3.20 22.79 -28.06
CA PRO A 149 2.25 22.55 -27.00
C PRO A 149 1.22 21.54 -27.52
N PRO A 150 0.90 20.49 -26.75
CA PRO A 150 -0.08 19.51 -27.18
C PRO A 150 -1.40 20.24 -27.42
N ARG A 151 -2.04 19.95 -28.57
CA ARG A 151 -3.40 20.41 -28.81
C ARG A 151 -4.26 19.95 -27.65
N HIS A 152 -5.15 20.81 -27.19
CA HIS A 152 -6.08 20.46 -26.12
C HIS A 152 -6.82 19.17 -26.46
N GLY A 153 -6.60 18.14 -25.65
CA GLY A 153 -7.11 16.79 -25.85
C GLY A 153 -6.39 15.86 -26.80
N ALA A 154 -5.16 16.20 -27.17
CA ALA A 154 -4.23 15.23 -27.70
C ALA A 154 -4.01 14.10 -26.66
N PRO A 155 -4.10 12.82 -27.06
CA PRO A 155 -3.68 11.73 -26.19
C PRO A 155 -2.23 11.91 -25.75
N PRO A 156 -1.83 11.33 -24.60
CA PRO A 156 -0.43 11.30 -24.24
C PRO A 156 0.38 10.71 -25.40
N PRO A 157 1.58 11.25 -25.68
CA PRO A 157 2.40 10.83 -26.82
C PRO A 157 2.97 9.41 -26.68
N VAL A 158 2.60 8.69 -25.62
CA VAL A 158 3.13 7.38 -25.22
C VAL A 158 1.96 6.46 -24.86
N ASP A 159 2.04 5.20 -25.29
CA ASP A 159 1.00 4.20 -25.05
C ASP A 159 0.80 3.93 -23.55
N ILE A 160 -0.46 3.93 -23.12
CA ILE A 160 -0.85 3.72 -21.73
C ILE A 160 -0.98 2.21 -21.44
N ILE A 161 -0.36 1.76 -20.35
CA ILE A 161 -0.39 0.35 -19.93
C ILE A 161 -1.76 0.01 -19.31
N SER A 162 -2.38 -1.07 -19.80
CA SER A 162 -3.64 -1.58 -19.24
C SER A 162 -3.49 -1.93 -17.75
N GLY A 163 -4.44 -1.46 -16.94
CA GLY A 163 -4.47 -1.68 -15.49
C GLY A 163 -3.97 -0.51 -14.64
N ALA A 164 -3.20 0.45 -15.17
CA ALA A 164 -2.76 1.67 -14.46
C ALA A 164 -3.08 2.96 -15.22
N THR A 165 -4.17 2.95 -16.00
CA THR A 165 -4.53 4.04 -16.91
C THR A 165 -4.60 5.40 -16.22
N VAL A 166 -5.30 5.50 -15.09
CA VAL A 166 -5.43 6.76 -14.34
C VAL A 166 -4.09 7.28 -13.84
N THR A 167 -3.29 6.41 -13.22
CA THR A 167 -1.99 6.76 -12.66
C THR A 167 -1.03 7.25 -13.74
N LEU A 168 -0.97 6.57 -14.90
CA LEU A 168 -0.07 6.96 -16.00
C LEU A 168 -0.53 8.23 -16.70
N MET A 169 -1.84 8.45 -16.85
CA MET A 169 -2.37 9.72 -17.37
C MET A 169 -2.01 10.89 -16.46
N VAL A 170 -2.15 10.71 -15.14
CA VAL A 170 -1.75 11.73 -14.16
C VAL A 170 -0.26 12.05 -14.27
N ILE A 171 0.60 11.02 -14.33
CA ILE A 171 2.05 11.21 -14.51
C ILE A 171 2.36 11.99 -15.80
N GLY A 172 1.76 11.58 -16.92
CA GLY A 172 2.00 12.21 -18.21
C GLY A 172 1.53 13.66 -18.29
N ASP A 173 0.35 13.94 -17.73
CA ASP A 173 -0.21 15.28 -17.61
C ASP A 173 0.67 16.18 -16.71
N SER A 174 1.10 15.66 -15.55
CA SER A 174 2.01 16.38 -14.65
C SER A 174 3.33 16.74 -15.33
N ILE A 175 3.96 15.82 -16.07
CA ILE A 175 5.21 16.09 -16.80
C ILE A 175 4.99 17.20 -17.84
N THR A 176 3.90 17.10 -18.61
CA THR A 176 3.61 18.04 -19.70
C THR A 176 3.35 19.45 -19.18
N ARG A 177 2.46 19.61 -18.20
CA ARG A 177 2.08 20.92 -17.66
C ARG A 177 3.20 21.55 -16.86
N SER A 178 3.87 20.77 -16.03
CA SER A 178 5.00 21.29 -15.27
C SER A 178 6.13 21.79 -16.17
N ALA A 179 6.36 21.15 -17.33
CA ALA A 179 7.36 21.59 -18.29
C ALA A 179 7.00 22.95 -18.90
N ILE A 180 5.74 23.14 -19.28
CA ILE A 180 5.24 24.42 -19.79
C ILE A 180 5.29 25.51 -18.71
N ALA A 181 4.81 25.21 -17.50
CA ALA A 181 4.81 26.14 -16.37
C ALA A 181 6.22 26.60 -15.99
N VAL A 182 7.17 25.66 -15.91
CA VAL A 182 8.59 25.98 -15.63
C VAL A 182 9.21 26.75 -16.78
N ALA A 183 8.93 26.38 -18.04
CA ALA A 183 9.48 27.08 -19.18
C ALA A 183 9.05 28.55 -19.24
N ARG A 184 7.78 28.83 -18.94
CA ARG A 184 7.24 30.20 -18.86
C ARG A 184 7.83 30.97 -17.68
N ALA A 185 7.82 30.38 -16.49
CA ALA A 185 8.26 31.07 -15.27
C ALA A 185 9.78 31.38 -15.27
N HIS A 186 10.58 30.58 -15.97
CA HIS A 186 12.04 30.75 -16.04
C HIS A 186 12.54 31.30 -17.39
N GLY A 187 11.65 31.81 -18.25
CA GLY A 187 12.02 32.49 -19.49
C GLY A 187 12.69 31.59 -20.54
N ILE A 188 12.38 30.30 -20.54
CA ILE A 188 12.86 29.32 -21.52
C ILE A 188 11.99 29.36 -22.79
N ASP A 189 10.73 29.80 -22.68
CA ASP A 189 9.83 30.05 -23.81
C ASP A 189 10.27 31.33 -24.57
N LYS A 190 10.88 31.12 -25.73
CA LYS A 190 11.32 32.21 -26.64
C LYS A 190 10.25 32.60 -27.66
N THR A 191 9.16 31.85 -27.75
CA THR A 191 8.01 32.09 -28.63
C THR A 191 6.95 32.99 -28.02
N ALA A 192 7.04 33.25 -26.71
CA ALA A 192 6.39 34.41 -26.10
C ALA A 192 7.07 35.70 -26.58
N THR A 193 6.84 36.09 -27.85
CA THR A 193 6.64 37.51 -28.12
C THR A 193 5.72 38.00 -27.04
N VAL A 194 6.20 38.96 -26.24
CA VAL A 194 5.40 39.73 -25.29
C VAL A 194 4.18 40.22 -26.05
N ALA A 195 3.09 39.45 -26.02
CA ALA A 195 1.78 39.98 -26.28
C ALA A 195 1.68 41.12 -25.27
N PRO A 196 1.39 42.36 -25.71
CA PRO A 196 1.32 43.48 -24.79
C PRO A 196 0.43 43.03 -23.65
N SER A 197 1.00 43.04 -22.44
CA SER A 197 0.28 42.85 -21.19
C SER A 197 -1.07 43.52 -21.38
N ALA A 198 -2.13 42.71 -21.49
CA ALA A 198 -3.47 43.24 -21.55
C ALA A 198 -3.56 44.20 -20.37
N ALA A 199 -3.90 45.46 -20.66
CA ALA A 199 -3.96 46.55 -19.70
C ALA A 199 -4.48 46.02 -18.35
N PRO A 200 -3.88 46.41 -17.20
CA PRO A 200 -4.15 45.76 -15.91
C PRO A 200 -5.66 45.68 -15.72
N VAL A 201 -6.21 44.48 -15.93
CA VAL A 201 -7.64 44.24 -15.79
C VAL A 201 -7.87 44.47 -14.31
N ALA A 202 -8.55 45.58 -13.98
CA ALA A 202 -8.83 45.96 -12.61
C ALA A 202 -9.33 44.71 -11.88
N ALA A 203 -8.71 44.35 -10.75
CA ALA A 203 -9.08 43.17 -9.98
C ALA A 203 -10.60 43.15 -9.82
N ARG A 204 -11.26 42.17 -10.43
CA ARG A 204 -12.72 41.99 -10.38
C ARG A 204 -13.00 40.94 -9.31
N VAL A 205 -14.12 41.08 -8.64
CA VAL A 205 -14.64 40.08 -7.71
C VAL A 205 -16.06 39.73 -8.10
N VAL A 206 -16.52 38.56 -7.68
CA VAL A 206 -17.93 38.15 -7.85
C VAL A 206 -18.83 39.19 -7.19
N ASP A 207 -19.91 39.56 -7.87
CA ASP A 207 -20.93 40.43 -7.31
C ASP A 207 -21.94 39.63 -6.49
N ASP A 208 -21.61 39.39 -5.22
CA ASP A 208 -22.45 38.62 -4.30
C ASP A 208 -23.82 39.27 -4.01
N ALA A 209 -23.98 40.57 -4.30
CA ALA A 209 -25.25 41.28 -4.15
C ALA A 209 -26.24 40.96 -5.29
N ARG A 210 -25.76 40.39 -6.39
CA ARG A 210 -26.58 40.00 -7.53
C ARG A 210 -27.11 38.58 -7.32
N ASP A 211 -28.38 38.48 -6.91
CA ASP A 211 -29.03 37.22 -6.55
C ASP A 211 -30.38 36.97 -7.25
N ALA A 212 -30.73 37.79 -8.24
CA ALA A 212 -31.97 37.65 -9.01
C ALA A 212 -31.99 36.36 -9.84
N VAL A 213 -33.11 35.63 -9.75
CA VAL A 213 -33.36 34.39 -10.49
C VAL A 213 -33.63 34.71 -11.97
N GLN A 214 -33.04 33.91 -12.86
CA GLN A 214 -33.10 34.04 -14.32
C GLN A 214 -33.61 32.75 -14.97
N SER A 215 -34.17 32.85 -16.17
CA SER A 215 -34.59 31.67 -16.94
C SER A 215 -33.38 30.92 -17.49
N TRP A 216 -33.59 29.67 -17.90
CA TRP A 216 -32.53 28.86 -18.53
C TRP A 216 -31.97 29.54 -19.78
N GLN A 217 -32.84 30.14 -20.59
CA GLN A 217 -32.44 30.85 -21.81
C GLN A 217 -31.61 32.09 -21.50
N ASP A 218 -32.02 32.89 -20.51
CA ASP A 218 -31.26 34.08 -20.09
C ASP A 218 -29.85 33.72 -19.60
N LEU A 219 -29.70 32.60 -18.88
CA LEU A 219 -28.41 32.12 -18.39
C LEU A 219 -27.49 31.66 -19.53
N LEU A 220 -28.04 31.04 -20.58
CA LEU A 220 -27.29 30.68 -21.78
C LEU A 220 -26.86 31.92 -22.56
N ASP A 221 -27.79 32.86 -22.79
CA ASP A 221 -27.55 34.08 -23.56
C ASP A 221 -26.54 35.00 -22.85
N ALA A 222 -26.59 35.05 -21.51
CA ALA A 222 -25.60 35.76 -20.71
C ALA A 222 -24.24 35.07 -20.66
N GLY A 223 -24.13 33.80 -21.09
CA GLY A 223 -22.92 32.98 -20.98
C GLY A 223 -22.63 32.43 -19.58
N ALA A 224 -23.59 32.53 -18.66
CA ALA A 224 -23.51 31.99 -17.30
C ALA A 224 -23.62 30.45 -17.27
N VAL A 225 -24.31 29.88 -18.25
CA VAL A 225 -24.26 28.45 -18.58
C VAL A 225 -23.55 28.31 -19.92
N ARG A 226 -22.54 27.44 -19.99
CA ARG A 226 -21.80 27.14 -21.23
C ARG A 226 -22.04 25.70 -21.62
N ASN A 227 -22.01 25.40 -22.92
CA ASN A 227 -22.20 24.04 -23.40
C ASN A 227 -21.17 23.58 -24.44
N LEU A 228 -21.00 22.26 -24.53
CA LEU A 228 -20.17 21.53 -25.47
C LEU A 228 -21.02 20.40 -26.06
N ARG A 229 -21.33 20.52 -27.35
CA ARG A 229 -22.05 19.48 -28.09
C ARG A 229 -21.09 18.75 -29.00
N LEU A 230 -21.03 17.43 -28.86
CA LEU A 230 -20.24 16.54 -29.71
C LEU A 230 -21.17 15.53 -30.38
N ASN A 231 -20.93 15.28 -31.66
CA ASN A 231 -21.51 14.17 -32.40
C ASN A 231 -20.48 13.02 -32.52
N PRO A 232 -20.89 11.80 -32.91
CA PRO A 232 -19.97 10.69 -33.05
C PRO A 232 -18.84 10.92 -34.07
N GLU A 233 -19.09 11.73 -35.11
CA GLU A 233 -18.10 12.03 -36.15
C GLU A 233 -17.02 13.00 -35.66
N ASP A 234 -17.34 13.97 -34.81
CA ASP A 234 -16.35 14.85 -34.17
C ASP A 234 -15.33 14.02 -33.38
N VAL A 235 -15.82 12.99 -32.67
CA VAL A 235 -14.99 12.04 -31.91
C VAL A 235 -14.14 11.17 -32.84
N ASN A 236 -14.72 10.63 -33.90
CA ASN A 236 -13.99 9.86 -34.90
C ASN A 236 -12.86 10.67 -35.53
N GLN A 237 -13.15 11.93 -35.91
CA GLN A 237 -12.17 12.83 -36.48
C GLN A 237 -11.04 13.14 -35.51
N ALA A 238 -11.34 13.34 -34.23
CA ALA A 238 -10.32 13.52 -33.19
C ALA A 238 -9.39 12.29 -33.07
N PHE A 239 -9.93 11.07 -33.14
CA PHE A 239 -9.12 9.85 -33.13
C PHE A 239 -8.27 9.68 -34.40
N ARG A 240 -8.77 10.04 -35.58
CA ARG A 240 -7.95 10.07 -36.81
C ARG A 240 -6.82 11.08 -36.70
N ALA A 241 -7.13 12.28 -36.19
CA ALA A 241 -6.16 13.34 -35.99
C ALA A 241 -5.07 12.98 -34.97
N SER A 242 -5.37 12.08 -34.02
CA SER A 242 -4.39 11.53 -33.08
C SER A 242 -3.59 10.33 -33.61
N GLY A 243 -3.81 9.93 -34.86
CA GLY A 243 -3.13 8.78 -35.48
C GLY A 243 -3.73 7.42 -35.12
N ARG A 244 -4.81 7.37 -34.34
CA ARG A 244 -5.52 6.15 -33.93
C ARG A 244 -6.70 5.83 -34.85
N ASN A 245 -6.39 5.49 -36.11
CA ASN A 245 -7.40 5.08 -37.11
C ASN A 245 -8.16 3.80 -36.70
N ASP A 246 -7.49 2.92 -35.98
CA ASP A 246 -8.05 1.73 -35.33
C ASP A 246 -9.17 2.11 -34.33
N ALA A 247 -8.93 3.13 -33.52
CA ALA A 247 -9.93 3.66 -32.60
C ALA A 247 -11.05 4.38 -33.33
N ALA A 248 -10.74 5.15 -34.38
CA ALA A 248 -11.76 5.82 -35.20
C ALA A 248 -12.72 4.82 -35.87
N ALA A 249 -12.22 3.64 -36.28
CA ALA A 249 -13.02 2.58 -36.90
C ALA A 249 -13.89 1.80 -35.90
N ASN A 250 -13.54 1.78 -34.61
CA ASN A 250 -14.29 1.09 -33.56
C ASN A 250 -15.28 2.04 -32.87
N THR A 251 -16.40 2.30 -33.51
CA THR A 251 -17.44 3.23 -33.01
C THR A 251 -18.33 2.56 -31.96
N GLU A 252 -18.29 3.04 -30.71
CA GLU A 252 -19.29 2.67 -29.68
C GLU A 252 -20.59 3.47 -29.91
N GLY A 253 -21.69 2.77 -30.28
CA GLY A 253 -23.15 3.13 -30.32
C GLY A 253 -23.60 4.57 -30.60
N SER A 254 -24.61 4.89 -31.41
CA SER A 254 -25.63 4.19 -32.19
C SER A 254 -25.97 5.06 -33.42
N THR A 255 -26.72 4.51 -34.37
CA THR A 255 -27.21 5.17 -35.58
C THR A 255 -28.45 6.07 -35.40
N ASP A 256 -28.80 6.55 -34.20
CA ASP A 256 -30.07 7.30 -33.98
C ASP A 256 -29.95 8.59 -33.16
N ALA A 257 -30.62 9.64 -33.68
CA ALA A 257 -31.18 10.90 -33.14
C ALA A 257 -30.57 11.66 -31.94
N ASP A 258 -30.02 10.99 -30.91
CA ASP A 258 -29.47 11.62 -29.72
C ASP A 258 -27.94 11.71 -29.86
N GLY A 259 -27.38 12.92 -30.04
CA GLY A 259 -25.93 13.13 -30.26
C GLY A 259 -25.01 12.45 -29.21
N PHE A 260 -23.69 12.43 -29.48
CA PHE A 260 -22.72 11.73 -28.63
C PHE A 260 -22.74 12.23 -27.19
N ILE A 261 -22.64 13.55 -26.99
CA ILE A 261 -22.88 14.23 -25.71
C ILE A 261 -23.23 15.71 -25.93
N ASP A 262 -24.17 16.24 -25.16
CA ASP A 262 -24.41 17.69 -24.97
C ASP A 262 -24.16 18.02 -23.50
N LEU A 263 -22.98 18.56 -23.21
CA LEU A 263 -22.43 18.79 -21.88
C LEU A 263 -22.56 20.28 -21.52
N TYR A 264 -23.12 20.58 -20.36
CA TYR A 264 -23.30 21.93 -19.83
C TYR A 264 -22.51 22.12 -18.54
N ALA A 265 -21.95 23.31 -18.33
CA ALA A 265 -21.26 23.69 -17.10
C ALA A 265 -21.63 25.12 -16.66
N ALA A 266 -21.75 25.33 -15.35
CA ALA A 266 -22.04 26.64 -14.75
C ALA A 266 -21.42 26.79 -13.35
N LEU A 267 -20.91 27.98 -13.03
CA LEU A 267 -20.35 28.29 -11.72
C LEU A 267 -21.47 28.67 -10.73
N VAL A 268 -22.02 27.67 -10.06
CA VAL A 268 -23.18 27.80 -9.16
C VAL A 268 -22.83 28.34 -7.77
N SER A 269 -21.56 28.59 -7.46
CA SER A 269 -21.18 29.38 -6.28
C SER A 269 -21.56 30.86 -6.41
N VAL A 270 -21.82 31.36 -7.62
CA VAL A 270 -22.32 32.73 -7.86
C VAL A 270 -23.80 32.82 -7.51
N PRO A 271 -24.25 33.74 -6.63
CA PRO A 271 -25.62 33.72 -6.08
C PRO A 271 -26.74 33.71 -7.12
N ALA A 272 -26.72 34.61 -8.12
CA ALA A 272 -27.73 34.62 -9.17
C ALA A 272 -27.76 33.32 -9.99
N ILE A 273 -26.60 32.73 -10.30
CA ILE A 273 -26.51 31.48 -11.08
C ILE A 273 -26.97 30.29 -10.23
N GLY A 274 -26.46 30.19 -9.00
CA GLY A 274 -26.79 29.12 -8.05
C GLY A 274 -28.28 29.08 -7.70
N ARG A 275 -28.88 30.22 -7.36
CA ARG A 275 -30.33 30.31 -7.08
C ARG A 275 -31.17 29.94 -8.29
N SER A 276 -30.77 30.35 -9.48
CA SER A 276 -31.51 30.04 -10.71
C SER A 276 -31.47 28.55 -11.05
N LEU A 277 -30.30 27.92 -10.98
CA LEU A 277 -30.11 26.53 -11.41
C LEU A 277 -30.48 25.48 -10.35
N LEU A 278 -30.25 25.79 -9.07
CA LEU A 278 -30.49 24.85 -7.96
C LEU A 278 -31.86 25.05 -7.29
N GLY A 279 -32.45 26.25 -7.43
CA GLY A 279 -33.60 26.68 -6.64
C GLY A 279 -33.19 27.10 -5.23
N ASP A 280 -34.07 27.82 -4.53
CA ASP A 280 -33.74 28.43 -3.25
C ASP A 280 -33.34 27.40 -2.18
N THR A 281 -33.99 26.23 -2.13
CA THR A 281 -33.71 25.20 -1.12
C THR A 281 -32.32 24.57 -1.28
N GLU A 282 -31.97 24.10 -2.47
CA GLU A 282 -30.64 23.50 -2.71
C GLU A 282 -29.53 24.56 -2.68
N TRP A 283 -29.82 25.79 -3.08
CA TRP A 283 -28.90 26.92 -2.93
C TRP A 283 -28.52 27.17 -1.48
N GLN A 284 -29.50 27.21 -0.55
CA GLN A 284 -29.20 27.40 0.87
C GLN A 284 -28.35 26.25 1.42
N ARG A 285 -28.65 24.99 1.08
CA ARG A 285 -27.83 23.84 1.47
C ARG A 285 -26.41 23.91 0.91
N LEU A 286 -26.25 24.36 -0.35
CA LEU A 286 -24.94 24.57 -0.94
C LEU A 286 -24.17 25.64 -0.16
N LYS A 287 -24.81 26.76 0.13
CA LYS A 287 -24.20 27.88 0.88
C LYS A 287 -23.76 27.48 2.29
N GLU A 288 -24.57 26.68 2.99
CA GLU A 288 -24.23 26.14 4.31
C GLU A 288 -23.04 25.16 4.27
N ARG A 289 -22.88 24.44 3.15
CA ARG A 289 -21.81 23.45 2.96
C ARG A 289 -20.49 24.06 2.50
N LEU A 290 -20.52 25.18 1.76
CA LEU A 290 -19.33 25.81 1.20
C LEU A 290 -18.48 26.48 2.28
N LYS A 291 -17.19 26.15 2.30
CA LYS A 291 -16.19 26.85 3.12
C LYS A 291 -15.87 28.22 2.51
N PRO A 292 -15.35 29.19 3.30
CA PRO A 292 -14.94 30.49 2.78
C PRO A 292 -13.97 30.36 1.58
N GLY A 293 -14.31 31.00 0.45
CA GLY A 293 -13.51 30.97 -0.78
C GLY A 293 -13.69 29.72 -1.66
N GLN A 294 -14.40 28.70 -1.19
CA GLN A 294 -14.65 27.46 -1.93
C GLN A 294 -15.70 27.67 -3.03
N GLN A 295 -15.45 27.11 -4.21
CA GLN A 295 -16.34 27.25 -5.37
C GLN A 295 -17.18 25.98 -5.61
N ALA A 296 -18.25 26.11 -6.39
CA ALA A 296 -19.07 25.00 -6.82
C ALA A 296 -19.49 25.14 -8.29
N VAL A 297 -19.48 24.02 -9.00
CA VAL A 297 -19.77 23.93 -10.44
C VAL A 297 -20.90 22.92 -10.65
N LEU A 298 -21.91 23.29 -11.41
CA LEU A 298 -22.93 22.36 -11.91
C LEU A 298 -22.50 21.84 -13.27
N VAL A 299 -22.61 20.54 -13.48
CA VAL A 299 -22.39 19.88 -14.77
C VAL A 299 -23.64 19.07 -15.11
N ALA A 300 -24.21 19.31 -16.28
CA ALA A 300 -25.36 18.57 -16.80
C ALA A 300 -25.04 17.97 -18.17
N GLY A 301 -25.62 16.81 -18.49
CA GLY A 301 -25.30 16.08 -19.71
C GLY A 301 -26.49 15.32 -20.27
N ASN A 302 -26.64 15.40 -21.59
CA ASN A 302 -27.52 14.54 -22.40
C ASN A 302 -26.70 13.81 -23.47
N GLY A 303 -27.20 12.67 -23.96
CA GLY A 303 -26.55 11.87 -25.01
C GLY A 303 -26.18 10.44 -24.59
N ALA A 304 -25.53 9.73 -25.51
CA ALA A 304 -25.11 8.34 -25.34
C ALA A 304 -23.89 8.21 -24.40
N TYR A 305 -22.98 9.19 -24.42
CA TYR A 305 -21.77 9.19 -23.62
C TYR A 305 -21.98 9.94 -22.30
N SER A 306 -21.56 9.35 -21.17
CA SER A 306 -21.64 9.97 -19.84
C SER A 306 -20.34 10.67 -19.47
N PHE A 307 -20.45 11.86 -18.89
CA PHE A 307 -19.30 12.60 -18.33
C PHE A 307 -18.81 12.03 -16.99
N LYS A 308 -19.56 11.13 -16.35
CA LYS A 308 -19.20 10.57 -15.04
C LYS A 308 -18.08 9.54 -15.13
N GLY A 309 -18.10 8.78 -16.23
CA GLY A 309 -17.07 7.82 -16.59
C GLY A 309 -17.09 6.49 -15.86
N SER A 310 -16.08 5.68 -16.15
CA SER A 310 -16.02 4.28 -15.71
C SER A 310 -15.53 4.13 -14.27
N GLY A 311 -14.84 5.17 -13.77
CA GLY A 311 -14.35 5.29 -12.40
C GLY A 311 -15.37 5.84 -11.41
N TYR A 312 -16.56 6.25 -11.86
CA TYR A 312 -17.64 6.77 -11.02
C TYR A 312 -18.28 5.65 -10.18
N VAL A 313 -17.63 5.35 -9.05
CA VAL A 313 -18.09 4.50 -7.95
C VAL A 313 -17.88 5.26 -6.62
N ARG A 314 -18.55 4.87 -5.52
CA ARG A 314 -18.30 5.49 -4.20
C ARG A 314 -16.82 5.29 -3.80
N GLY A 315 -16.16 6.37 -3.40
CA GLY A 315 -14.71 6.51 -3.19
C GLY A 315 -13.88 6.73 -4.47
N GLY A 316 -14.53 6.74 -5.64
CA GLY A 316 -13.90 6.88 -6.94
C GLY A 316 -13.73 8.34 -7.38
N ILE A 317 -13.10 8.50 -8.54
CA ILE A 317 -12.92 9.78 -9.21
C ILE A 317 -13.86 9.88 -10.40
N PHE A 318 -14.18 11.10 -10.81
CA PHE A 318 -14.75 11.35 -12.12
C PHE A 318 -13.60 11.33 -13.13
N ASP A 319 -13.37 10.17 -13.75
CA ASP A 319 -12.22 9.91 -14.63
C ASP A 319 -12.35 10.60 -15.99
N ARG A 320 -13.58 10.98 -16.38
CA ARG A 320 -13.86 11.63 -17.67
C ARG A 320 -13.93 13.14 -17.62
N ILE A 321 -13.96 13.77 -16.45
CA ILE A 321 -13.99 15.24 -16.35
C ILE A 321 -12.91 15.78 -15.43
N GLU A 322 -12.31 16.88 -15.84
CA GLU A 322 -11.26 17.58 -15.11
C GLU A 322 -11.45 19.09 -15.26
N ILE A 323 -11.30 19.85 -14.18
CA ILE A 323 -11.22 21.31 -14.26
C ILE A 323 -9.77 21.70 -14.42
N ILE A 324 -9.55 22.62 -15.36
CA ILE A 324 -8.23 23.19 -15.66
C ILE A 324 -8.36 24.71 -15.58
N GLN A 325 -7.51 25.34 -14.78
CA GLN A 325 -7.36 26.79 -14.70
C GLN A 325 -5.86 27.11 -14.65
N ASP A 326 -5.39 27.88 -15.63
CA ASP A 326 -3.97 28.10 -15.88
C ASP A 326 -3.18 26.78 -15.95
N GLU A 327 -2.16 26.64 -15.10
CA GLU A 327 -1.32 25.44 -14.98
C GLU A 327 -1.85 24.45 -13.93
N SER A 328 -2.93 24.81 -13.21
CA SER A 328 -3.55 23.98 -12.18
C SER A 328 -4.67 23.12 -12.76
N SER A 329 -4.80 21.89 -12.26
CA SER A 329 -5.96 21.06 -12.54
C SER A 329 -6.36 20.19 -11.37
N PHE A 330 -7.63 19.79 -11.35
CA PHE A 330 -8.13 18.83 -10.40
C PHE A 330 -9.30 18.04 -10.98
N ARG A 331 -9.44 16.79 -10.51
CA ARG A 331 -10.59 15.93 -10.80
C ARG A 331 -11.49 15.85 -9.59
N PHE A 332 -12.79 15.75 -9.85
CA PHE A 332 -13.77 15.57 -8.80
C PHE A 332 -13.76 14.15 -8.25
N ARG A 333 -14.14 14.01 -6.97
CA ARG A 333 -14.41 12.74 -6.32
C ARG A 333 -15.88 12.65 -5.94
N ASP A 334 -16.31 11.46 -5.55
CA ASP A 334 -17.67 11.24 -5.05
C ASP A 334 -18.03 12.15 -3.86
N ARG A 335 -17.11 12.40 -2.92
CA ARG A 335 -17.33 13.33 -1.79
C ARG A 335 -17.54 14.78 -2.20
N ASN A 336 -17.05 15.15 -3.38
CA ASN A 336 -17.23 16.48 -3.96
C ASN A 336 -18.53 16.59 -4.73
N HIS A 337 -19.27 15.50 -4.90
CA HIS A 337 -20.38 15.38 -5.84
C HIS A 337 -21.71 15.16 -5.13
N GLN A 338 -22.74 15.85 -5.62
CA GLN A 338 -24.13 15.60 -5.30
C GLN A 338 -24.91 15.45 -6.60
N ARG A 339 -25.66 14.35 -6.73
CA ARG A 339 -26.58 14.18 -7.85
C ARG A 339 -27.78 15.10 -7.65
N LEU A 340 -28.13 15.84 -8.69
CA LEU A 340 -29.38 16.61 -8.74
C LEU A 340 -30.41 15.86 -9.59
N ALA A 341 -31.68 16.00 -9.23
CA ALA A 341 -32.78 15.39 -9.97
C ALA A 341 -33.02 16.15 -11.28
N ASP A 342 -33.04 17.48 -11.19
CA ASP A 342 -33.30 18.36 -12.32
C ASP A 342 -32.65 19.73 -12.13
N VAL A 343 -32.70 20.57 -13.16
CA VAL A 343 -32.31 21.98 -13.11
C VAL A 343 -33.55 22.83 -12.84
N ALA A 344 -33.51 23.70 -11.82
CA ALA A 344 -34.68 24.45 -11.37
C ALA A 344 -35.07 25.65 -12.26
N ALA A 345 -34.14 26.12 -13.11
CA ALA A 345 -34.34 27.30 -13.95
C ALA A 345 -35.53 27.11 -14.90
N GLN A 346 -36.39 28.14 -14.99
CA GLN A 346 -37.57 28.08 -15.85
C GLN A 346 -37.16 27.86 -17.32
N GLY A 347 -37.76 26.86 -17.96
CA GLY A 347 -37.46 26.49 -19.35
C GLY A 347 -36.22 25.61 -19.53
N ALA A 348 -35.62 25.09 -18.46
CA ALA A 348 -34.53 24.13 -18.57
C ALA A 348 -35.01 22.82 -19.22
N PRO A 349 -34.25 22.23 -20.15
CA PRO A 349 -34.56 20.93 -20.71
C PRO A 349 -34.34 19.83 -19.67
N ALA A 350 -35.01 18.69 -19.86
CA ALA A 350 -34.75 17.52 -19.03
C ALA A 350 -33.36 16.94 -19.33
N PHE A 351 -32.58 16.71 -18.28
CA PHE A 351 -31.24 16.15 -18.39
C PHE A 351 -31.19 14.71 -17.86
N ARG A 352 -30.51 13.83 -18.59
CA ARG A 352 -30.25 12.45 -18.16
C ARG A 352 -29.35 12.43 -16.93
N GLU A 353 -28.37 13.34 -16.88
CA GLU A 353 -27.40 13.43 -15.79
C GLU A 353 -27.20 14.87 -15.37
N VAL A 354 -27.53 15.21 -14.11
CA VAL A 354 -27.20 16.50 -13.48
C VAL A 354 -26.39 16.25 -12.22
N ALA A 355 -25.29 16.97 -12.08
CA ALA A 355 -24.33 16.82 -11.00
C ALA A 355 -23.88 18.19 -10.48
N LEU A 356 -23.93 18.36 -9.16
CA LEU A 356 -23.35 19.47 -8.44
C LEU A 356 -21.99 19.04 -7.89
N PHE A 357 -20.96 19.81 -8.20
CA PHE A 357 -19.59 19.58 -7.75
C PHE A 357 -19.08 20.71 -6.87
N VAL A 358 -18.51 20.39 -5.72
CA VAL A 358 -17.82 21.32 -4.84
C VAL A 358 -16.31 21.18 -5.06
N VAL A 359 -15.61 22.29 -5.30
CA VAL A 359 -14.16 22.29 -5.51
C VAL A 359 -13.45 21.71 -4.27
N PRO A 360 -12.52 20.75 -4.42
CA PRO A 360 -11.77 20.18 -3.30
C PRO A 360 -11.05 21.26 -2.47
N GLU A 361 -10.93 21.05 -1.16
CA GLU A 361 -10.32 22.04 -0.25
C GLU A 361 -8.83 22.28 -0.50
N ASP A 362 -8.16 21.30 -1.11
CA ASP A 362 -6.76 21.35 -1.51
C ASP A 362 -6.56 21.90 -2.94
N ALA A 363 -7.63 22.32 -3.61
CA ALA A 363 -7.61 22.94 -4.92
C ALA A 363 -8.17 24.37 -4.86
N ALA A 364 -7.56 25.28 -5.61
CA ALA A 364 -8.07 26.64 -5.78
C ALA A 364 -8.73 26.76 -7.17
N LEU A 365 -9.87 27.45 -7.22
CA LEU A 365 -10.52 27.87 -8.45
C LEU A 365 -10.88 29.34 -8.29
N ASP A 366 -10.22 30.22 -9.04
CA ASP A 366 -10.57 31.64 -9.12
C ASP A 366 -11.88 31.77 -9.93
N PRO A 367 -12.98 32.26 -9.34
CA PRO A 367 -14.27 32.37 -10.02
C PRO A 367 -14.30 33.41 -11.14
N VAL A 368 -13.37 34.38 -11.17
CA VAL A 368 -13.35 35.46 -12.18
C VAL A 368 -12.30 35.25 -13.27
N ALA A 369 -11.35 34.33 -13.08
CA ALA A 369 -10.41 33.94 -14.11
C ALA A 369 -11.00 32.86 -15.04
N PRO A 370 -10.67 32.86 -16.35
CA PRO A 370 -11.10 31.82 -17.26
C PRO A 370 -10.65 30.43 -16.79
N TRP A 371 -11.53 29.45 -16.89
CA TRP A 371 -11.22 28.04 -16.64
C TRP A 371 -11.90 27.17 -17.69
N ARG A 372 -11.59 25.88 -17.73
CA ARG A 372 -12.25 24.95 -18.65
C ARG A 372 -12.54 23.62 -17.98
N LEU A 373 -13.67 23.03 -18.38
CA LEU A 373 -14.01 21.66 -18.07
C LEU A 373 -13.55 20.78 -19.24
N GLN A 374 -12.55 19.95 -19.01
CA GLN A 374 -12.06 19.01 -20.02
C GLN A 374 -12.82 17.69 -19.90
N LEU A 375 -13.41 17.23 -21.01
CA LEU A 375 -14.07 15.94 -21.17
C LEU A 375 -13.12 14.96 -21.86
N MET A 376 -12.84 13.82 -21.22
CA MET A 376 -12.06 12.73 -21.78
C MET A 376 -12.95 11.64 -22.38
N VAL A 377 -12.72 11.35 -23.65
CA VAL A 377 -13.39 10.29 -24.41
C VAL A 377 -12.46 9.09 -24.56
N GLN A 378 -12.92 7.91 -24.13
CA GLN A 378 -12.20 6.64 -24.18
C GLN A 378 -12.87 5.70 -25.18
N ARG A 379 -12.08 4.95 -25.96
CA ARG A 379 -12.51 3.78 -26.74
C ARG A 379 -11.74 2.53 -26.34
N VAL A 380 -12.45 1.42 -26.13
CA VAL A 380 -11.84 0.12 -25.80
C VAL A 380 -11.69 -0.70 -27.08
N LEU A 381 -10.47 -1.01 -27.49
CA LEU A 381 -10.21 -1.79 -28.71
C LEU A 381 -9.99 -3.27 -28.40
N SER A 382 -9.34 -3.56 -27.28
CA SER A 382 -9.18 -4.91 -26.75
C SER A 382 -9.06 -4.89 -25.23
N VAL A 383 -8.93 -6.07 -24.59
CA VAL A 383 -8.73 -6.20 -23.13
C VAL A 383 -7.48 -5.43 -22.66
N SER A 384 -6.47 -5.30 -23.51
CA SER A 384 -5.20 -4.64 -23.21
C SER A 384 -4.99 -3.29 -23.89
N ASP A 385 -5.87 -2.87 -24.80
CA ASP A 385 -5.67 -1.68 -25.63
C ASP A 385 -6.89 -0.73 -25.57
N LYS A 386 -6.61 0.52 -25.20
CA LYS A 386 -7.58 1.60 -25.07
C LYS A 386 -7.00 2.86 -25.70
N ALA A 387 -7.84 3.59 -26.42
CA ALA A 387 -7.49 4.87 -27.02
C ALA A 387 -8.26 6.01 -26.34
N PHE A 388 -7.65 7.21 -26.32
CA PHE A 388 -8.24 8.39 -25.68
C PHE A 388 -8.13 9.63 -26.57
N VAL A 389 -9.09 10.54 -26.46
CA VAL A 389 -9.04 11.93 -26.93
C VAL A 389 -9.75 12.80 -25.90
N THR A 390 -9.49 14.10 -25.85
CA THR A 390 -10.24 15.01 -24.97
C THR A 390 -10.82 16.21 -25.72
N PHE A 391 -11.81 16.85 -25.10
CA PHE A 391 -12.52 18.02 -25.61
C PHE A 391 -12.67 19.03 -24.47
N ASP A 392 -12.52 20.31 -24.77
CA ASP A 392 -12.54 21.35 -23.74
C ASP A 392 -13.82 22.20 -23.84
N LEU A 393 -14.49 22.39 -22.71
CA LEU A 393 -15.56 23.37 -22.53
C LEU A 393 -14.99 24.58 -21.77
N SER A 394 -14.65 25.64 -22.48
CA SER A 394 -14.19 26.90 -21.90
C SER A 394 -15.29 27.64 -21.16
N TYR A 395 -14.96 28.18 -20.00
CA TYR A 395 -15.84 28.94 -19.13
C TYR A 395 -15.17 30.24 -18.68
N GLU A 396 -15.88 31.35 -18.82
CA GLU A 396 -15.49 32.66 -18.29
C GLU A 396 -16.73 33.25 -17.63
N LEU A 397 -16.58 33.76 -16.40
CA LEU A 397 -17.70 34.34 -15.69
C LEU A 397 -18.09 35.67 -16.35
N PRO A 398 -19.33 35.85 -16.83
CA PRO A 398 -19.70 37.06 -17.55
C PRO A 398 -19.54 38.32 -16.69
N ALA A 399 -19.14 39.43 -17.32
CA ALA A 399 -18.88 40.69 -16.63
C ALA A 399 -20.07 41.19 -15.78
N ALA A 400 -21.30 40.84 -16.15
CA ALA A 400 -22.52 41.17 -15.41
C ALA A 400 -22.61 40.55 -13.99
N TYR A 401 -21.84 39.50 -13.71
CA TYR A 401 -21.76 38.82 -12.41
C TYR A 401 -20.51 39.21 -11.60
N THR A 402 -19.77 40.21 -12.08
CA THR A 402 -18.55 40.68 -11.43
C THR A 402 -18.60 42.18 -11.22
N ARG A 403 -17.94 42.66 -10.17
CA ARG A 403 -17.76 44.08 -9.90
C ARG A 403 -16.28 44.42 -9.75
N PRO A 404 -15.84 45.63 -10.14
CA PRO A 404 -14.47 46.07 -9.91
C PRO A 404 -14.20 46.24 -8.40
N VAL A 405 -13.02 45.84 -7.96
CA VAL A 405 -12.54 46.15 -6.61
C VAL A 405 -12.17 47.64 -6.57
N ALA A 406 -12.92 48.43 -5.81
CA ALA A 406 -12.57 49.80 -5.53
C ALA A 406 -11.37 49.83 -4.55
N GLY A 407 -10.20 50.26 -5.04
CA GLY A 407 -9.02 50.53 -4.20
C GLY A 407 -8.08 49.34 -3.99
N ALA A 408 -7.41 48.86 -5.04
CA ALA A 408 -6.25 47.99 -4.89
C ALA A 408 -4.98 48.84 -4.66
N GLN A 409 -4.81 49.37 -3.44
CA GLN A 409 -3.47 49.65 -2.93
C GLN A 409 -2.93 48.37 -2.31
N ALA A 410 -1.71 48.01 -2.73
CA ALA A 410 -0.97 46.86 -2.24
C ALA A 410 -0.95 46.85 -0.71
N SER A 411 -1.59 45.85 -0.10
CA SER A 411 -1.50 45.59 1.33
C SER A 411 -0.83 44.24 1.54
N THR A 412 0.39 44.29 2.02
CA THR A 412 1.16 43.19 2.58
C THR A 412 0.41 42.61 3.78
N ALA A 413 -0.08 41.38 3.66
CA ALA A 413 -0.70 40.66 4.77
C ALA A 413 0.39 40.04 5.69
N PRO A 414 0.31 40.23 7.03
CA PRO A 414 1.13 39.52 8.01
C PRO A 414 0.66 38.07 8.23
N PRO A 415 1.46 37.20 8.86
CA PRO A 415 1.17 35.78 9.01
C PRO A 415 0.04 35.52 10.04
N PRO A 416 -0.80 34.49 9.85
CA PRO A 416 -1.78 34.11 10.85
C PRO A 416 -1.13 33.29 11.97
N THR A 417 -1.39 33.73 13.19
CA THR A 417 -1.14 33.03 14.45
C THR A 417 -2.06 31.82 14.55
N ALA A 418 -1.47 30.68 14.92
CA ALA A 418 -2.19 29.51 15.41
C ALA A 418 -2.67 29.79 16.84
N ASP A 419 -3.92 29.41 17.16
CA ASP A 419 -4.17 28.59 18.34
C ASP A 419 -5.59 28.02 18.45
N GLN A 420 -5.60 26.78 18.98
CA GLN A 420 -6.61 26.12 19.82
C GLN A 420 -7.70 25.20 19.20
N ALA A 421 -7.51 23.93 19.56
CA ALA A 421 -8.40 22.76 19.55
C ALA A 421 -9.71 22.99 20.36
N ALA A 422 -10.80 22.22 20.26
CA ALA A 422 -10.91 20.76 20.43
C ALA A 422 -12.39 20.29 20.12
N PRO A 423 -12.91 19.17 20.65
CA PRO A 423 -13.28 17.96 19.90
C PRO A 423 -14.80 17.69 19.81
N ALA A 424 -15.23 16.77 18.94
CA ALA A 424 -16.55 16.13 19.06
C ALA A 424 -16.57 14.71 18.49
N GLN A 425 -17.25 13.84 19.23
CA GLN A 425 -17.24 12.39 19.17
C GLN A 425 -18.34 11.81 18.27
N THR A 426 -18.07 10.58 17.78
CA THR A 426 -18.99 9.46 17.47
C THR A 426 -20.40 9.71 16.94
N ALA A 427 -20.68 9.14 15.76
CA ALA A 427 -21.95 8.46 15.47
C ALA A 427 -21.69 7.22 14.58
N GLN A 428 -22.22 6.09 15.03
CA GLN A 428 -22.25 4.78 14.36
C GLN A 428 -23.37 4.72 13.28
N GLU A 429 -23.34 3.63 12.51
CA GLU A 429 -24.45 2.95 11.78
C GLU A 429 -24.50 3.01 10.23
N GLU A 430 -23.96 1.94 9.64
CA GLU A 430 -24.60 0.89 8.79
C GLU A 430 -25.39 1.21 7.48
N ASP A 431 -24.91 0.54 6.40
CA ASP A 431 -25.61 -0.02 5.21
C ASP A 431 -26.32 0.89 4.15
N ALA A 432 -26.28 0.69 2.82
CA ALA A 432 -25.59 -0.24 1.92
C ALA A 432 -25.68 0.24 0.43
N ALA A 433 -24.57 0.18 -0.33
CA ALA A 433 -24.43 -0.15 -1.78
C ALA A 433 -22.92 -0.14 -2.16
N PRO A 434 -22.41 -1.02 -3.03
CA PRO A 434 -21.15 -1.72 -2.78
C PRO A 434 -19.91 -0.84 -2.94
N ALA A 435 -19.23 -0.60 -1.82
CA ALA A 435 -17.87 -0.06 -1.79
C ALA A 435 -16.94 -0.91 -2.67
N LEU A 436 -16.04 -0.26 -3.41
CA LEU A 436 -15.08 -0.85 -4.36
C LEU A 436 -14.46 -2.19 -3.91
N TRP A 437 -14.14 -2.34 -2.62
CA TRP A 437 -13.64 -3.59 -2.09
C TRP A 437 -14.58 -4.78 -2.36
N LYS A 438 -15.90 -4.60 -2.31
CA LYS A 438 -16.88 -5.64 -2.67
C LYS A 438 -16.74 -6.11 -4.11
N GLN A 439 -16.36 -5.23 -5.05
CA GLN A 439 -16.08 -5.61 -6.44
C GLN A 439 -14.76 -6.39 -6.55
N ILE A 440 -13.72 -5.98 -5.83
CA ILE A 440 -12.44 -6.72 -5.78
C ILE A 440 -12.64 -8.13 -5.20
N TRP A 441 -13.45 -8.25 -4.14
CA TRP A 441 -13.81 -9.53 -3.54
C TRP A 441 -14.57 -10.44 -4.50
N ARG A 442 -15.49 -9.89 -5.31
CA ARG A 442 -16.16 -10.66 -6.37
C ARG A 442 -15.18 -11.09 -7.47
N GLY A 443 -14.29 -10.19 -7.90
CA GLY A 443 -13.26 -10.50 -8.91
C GLY A 443 -12.26 -11.56 -8.45
N LYS A 444 -11.94 -11.60 -7.15
CA LYS A 444 -11.06 -12.61 -6.55
C LYS A 444 -11.81 -13.77 -5.88
N ALA A 445 -13.11 -13.95 -6.15
CA ALA A 445 -13.93 -14.95 -5.46
C ALA A 445 -13.35 -16.39 -5.55
N GLY A 446 -12.82 -16.78 -6.71
CA GLY A 446 -12.16 -18.09 -6.87
C GLY A 446 -10.91 -18.23 -6.00
N GLN A 447 -10.09 -17.18 -5.89
CA GLN A 447 -8.92 -17.19 -5.01
C GLN A 447 -9.35 -17.23 -3.54
N VAL A 448 -10.35 -16.44 -3.16
CA VAL A 448 -10.94 -16.45 -1.81
C VAL A 448 -11.45 -17.84 -1.44
N ALA A 449 -12.16 -18.52 -2.35
CA ALA A 449 -12.67 -19.87 -2.13
C ALA A 449 -11.54 -20.87 -1.87
N VAL A 450 -10.49 -20.87 -2.70
CA VAL A 450 -9.32 -21.75 -2.52
C VAL A 450 -8.61 -21.49 -1.18
N LEU A 451 -8.39 -20.21 -0.83
CA LEU A 451 -7.80 -19.86 0.47
C LEU A 451 -8.67 -20.32 1.63
N THR A 452 -9.98 -20.14 1.54
CA THR A 452 -10.94 -20.54 2.58
C THR A 452 -10.93 -22.05 2.78
N VAL A 453 -10.93 -22.83 1.69
CA VAL A 453 -10.81 -24.29 1.74
C VAL A 453 -9.48 -24.69 2.39
N ALA A 454 -8.37 -24.05 2.02
CA ALA A 454 -7.07 -24.33 2.65
C ALA A 454 -7.06 -24.02 4.14
N LEU A 455 -7.71 -22.94 4.58
CA LEU A 455 -7.87 -22.60 6.00
C LEU A 455 -8.74 -23.62 6.74
N LEU A 456 -9.84 -24.07 6.13
CA LEU A 456 -10.69 -25.12 6.71
C LEU A 456 -9.93 -26.46 6.84
N VAL A 457 -9.13 -26.82 5.83
CA VAL A 457 -8.24 -27.98 5.90
C VAL A 457 -7.25 -27.82 7.06
N LEU A 458 -6.64 -26.63 7.22
CA LEU A 458 -5.71 -26.37 8.32
C LEU A 458 -6.39 -26.46 9.70
N VAL A 459 -7.61 -25.93 9.84
CA VAL A 459 -8.41 -26.08 11.06
C VAL A 459 -8.69 -27.56 11.33
N GLY A 460 -9.06 -28.33 10.29
CA GLY A 460 -9.23 -29.77 10.38
C GLY A 460 -7.96 -30.50 10.84
N VAL A 461 -6.78 -30.12 10.32
CA VAL A 461 -5.48 -30.65 10.76
C VAL A 461 -5.27 -30.47 12.27
N PHE A 462 -5.60 -29.30 12.80
CA PHE A 462 -5.47 -29.04 14.22
C PHE A 462 -6.52 -29.75 15.07
N PHE A 463 -7.76 -29.84 14.59
CA PHE A 463 -8.83 -30.55 15.32
C PHE A 463 -8.57 -32.06 15.38
N PHE A 464 -8.11 -32.65 14.28
CA PHE A 464 -7.77 -34.07 14.17
C PHE A 464 -6.28 -34.38 14.41
N GLN A 465 -5.57 -33.48 15.10
CA GLN A 465 -4.12 -33.56 15.28
C GLN A 465 -3.65 -34.88 15.93
N ASP A 466 -4.40 -35.47 16.86
CA ASP A 466 -4.03 -36.73 17.54
C ASP A 466 -4.03 -37.91 16.54
N GLN A 467 -5.08 -37.97 15.72
CA GLN A 467 -5.24 -39.00 14.70
C GLN A 467 -4.16 -38.85 13.62
N LEU A 468 -3.90 -37.61 13.19
CA LEU A 468 -2.88 -37.31 12.21
C LEU A 468 -1.46 -37.61 12.76
N ALA A 469 -1.17 -37.22 14.00
CA ALA A 469 0.12 -37.44 14.64
C ALA A 469 0.43 -38.92 14.87
N SER A 470 -0.61 -39.76 15.07
CA SER A 470 -0.45 -41.21 15.13
C SER A 470 -0.02 -41.86 13.80
N ARG A 471 -0.19 -41.15 12.67
CA ARG A 471 0.14 -41.61 11.31
C ARG A 471 1.28 -40.76 10.71
N PRO A 472 2.55 -41.03 11.04
CA PRO A 472 3.67 -40.13 10.72
C PRO A 472 3.87 -39.90 9.21
N LEU A 473 3.65 -40.92 8.38
CA LEU A 473 3.77 -40.79 6.91
C LEU A 473 2.68 -39.89 6.32
N LEU A 474 1.45 -39.98 6.85
CA LEU A 474 0.33 -39.14 6.42
C LEU A 474 0.58 -37.69 6.81
N HIS A 475 1.00 -37.46 8.07
CA HIS A 475 1.36 -36.12 8.54
C HIS A 475 2.47 -35.50 7.70
N ASP A 476 3.56 -36.23 7.43
CA ASP A 476 4.68 -35.67 6.68
C ASP A 476 4.31 -35.30 5.24
N ARG A 477 3.53 -36.16 4.55
CA ARG A 477 3.00 -35.87 3.21
C ARG A 477 2.06 -34.66 3.20
N LEU A 478 1.13 -34.61 4.16
CA LEU A 478 0.17 -33.51 4.28
C LEU A 478 0.90 -32.19 4.58
N ARG A 479 1.87 -32.22 5.49
CA ARG A 479 2.71 -31.06 5.82
C ARG A 479 3.48 -30.60 4.59
N LEU A 480 4.10 -31.51 3.84
CA LEU A 480 4.84 -31.15 2.63
C LEU A 480 3.93 -30.53 1.57
N ALA A 481 2.74 -31.10 1.35
CA ALA A 481 1.75 -30.55 0.43
C ALA A 481 1.29 -29.15 0.85
N PHE A 482 1.02 -28.95 2.15
CA PHE A 482 0.59 -27.65 2.67
C PHE A 482 1.68 -26.59 2.58
N LEU A 483 2.94 -26.95 2.86
CA LEU A 483 4.08 -26.03 2.72
C LEU A 483 4.30 -25.65 1.25
N ALA A 484 4.16 -26.61 0.32
CA ALA A 484 4.21 -26.31 -1.10
C ALA A 484 3.06 -25.36 -1.50
N PHE A 485 1.83 -25.62 -1.06
CA PHE A 485 0.71 -24.73 -1.28
C PHE A 485 0.95 -23.31 -0.72
N ALA A 486 1.44 -23.20 0.52
CA ALA A 486 1.75 -21.91 1.13
C ALA A 486 2.82 -21.13 0.33
N LEU A 487 3.87 -21.81 -0.16
CA LEU A 487 4.90 -21.15 -0.96
C LEU A 487 4.40 -20.74 -2.35
N PHE A 488 3.91 -21.72 -3.13
CA PHE A 488 3.60 -21.52 -4.55
C PHE A 488 2.28 -20.78 -4.75
N TRP A 489 1.25 -21.13 -3.98
CA TRP A 489 -0.09 -20.57 -4.16
C TRP A 489 -0.31 -19.31 -3.31
N ILE A 490 -0.13 -19.38 -1.98
CA ILE A 490 -0.31 -18.18 -1.12
C ILE A 490 0.77 -17.14 -1.43
N GLY A 491 2.03 -17.57 -1.52
CA GLY A 491 3.18 -16.70 -1.75
C GLY A 491 3.31 -16.19 -3.19
N TRP A 492 3.71 -17.04 -4.12
CA TRP A 492 4.08 -16.59 -5.47
C TRP A 492 2.90 -16.27 -6.40
N TYR A 493 1.79 -16.99 -6.27
CA TYR A 493 0.59 -16.73 -7.09
C TYR A 493 -0.31 -15.66 -6.46
N GLY A 494 -0.66 -15.81 -5.19
CA GLY A 494 -1.57 -14.91 -4.48
C GLY A 494 -0.91 -13.65 -3.90
N GLN A 495 0.43 -13.62 -3.82
CA GLN A 495 1.22 -12.53 -3.23
C GLN A 495 0.78 -12.14 -1.80
N ALA A 496 0.15 -13.08 -1.10
CA ALA A 496 -0.51 -12.86 0.18
C ALA A 496 0.43 -13.19 1.35
N GLN A 497 1.51 -12.41 1.48
CA GLN A 497 2.50 -12.56 2.54
C GLN A 497 2.26 -11.51 3.63
N LEU A 498 1.94 -11.94 4.86
CA LEU A 498 1.91 -11.01 5.99
C LEU A 498 3.34 -10.53 6.31
N SER A 499 3.44 -9.25 6.67
CA SER A 499 4.66 -8.53 7.02
C SER A 499 4.45 -7.74 8.32
N VAL A 500 5.53 -7.36 8.99
CA VAL A 500 5.48 -6.42 10.13
C VAL A 500 4.80 -5.12 9.75
N VAL A 501 4.92 -4.67 8.49
CA VAL A 501 4.25 -3.45 8.00
C VAL A 501 2.75 -3.53 8.24
N ASN A 502 2.10 -4.68 7.98
CA ASN A 502 0.66 -4.83 8.22
C ASN A 502 0.29 -4.62 9.70
N VAL A 503 1.17 -4.99 10.62
CA VAL A 503 0.99 -4.74 12.06
C VAL A 503 1.17 -3.24 12.34
N LEU A 504 2.25 -2.64 11.83
CA LEU A 504 2.54 -1.20 12.02
C LEU A 504 1.43 -0.31 11.42
N THR A 505 0.97 -0.61 10.21
CA THR A 505 -0.14 0.07 9.55
C THR A 505 -1.43 -0.06 10.36
N PHE A 506 -1.73 -1.23 10.94
CA PHE A 506 -2.90 -1.39 11.81
C PHE A 506 -2.81 -0.52 13.08
N PHE A 507 -1.66 -0.52 13.77
CA PHE A 507 -1.46 0.31 14.95
C PHE A 507 -1.45 1.82 14.62
N SER A 508 -0.86 2.21 13.50
CA SER A 508 -0.87 3.60 13.02
C SER A 508 -2.28 4.05 12.61
N ALA A 509 -3.04 3.16 11.96
CA ALA A 509 -4.44 3.40 11.60
C ALA A 509 -5.35 3.55 12.85
N MET A 510 -5.00 2.92 13.98
CA MET A 510 -5.70 3.13 15.25
C MET A 510 -5.44 4.53 15.86
N ARG A 511 -4.32 5.17 15.49
CA ARG A 511 -3.96 6.54 15.93
C ARG A 511 -4.46 7.63 14.98
N SER A 512 -4.80 7.26 13.75
CA SER A 512 -5.27 8.15 12.67
C SER A 512 -6.73 7.82 12.32
N ASP A 513 -7.32 8.51 11.32
CA ASP A 513 -8.69 8.22 10.88
C ASP A 513 -8.79 6.79 10.31
N PHE A 514 -9.24 5.85 11.15
CA PHE A 514 -9.31 4.44 10.83
C PHE A 514 -10.37 4.16 9.75
N ARG A 515 -9.93 3.59 8.62
CA ARG A 515 -10.80 3.24 7.48
C ARG A 515 -10.63 1.77 7.09
N TRP A 516 -11.67 0.97 7.37
CA TRP A 516 -11.71 -0.47 7.06
C TRP A 516 -11.52 -0.76 5.56
N GLU A 517 -11.89 0.18 4.70
CA GLU A 517 -11.88 0.00 3.26
C GLU A 517 -10.47 -0.26 2.73
N TYR A 518 -9.43 0.33 3.32
CA TYR A 518 -8.04 0.10 2.90
C TYR A 518 -7.58 -1.34 3.18
N PHE A 519 -7.98 -1.91 4.32
CA PHE A 519 -7.66 -3.30 4.66
C PHE A 519 -8.42 -4.30 3.79
N LEU A 520 -9.64 -3.94 3.34
CA LEU A 520 -10.48 -4.79 2.50
C LEU A 520 -10.08 -4.81 1.02
N MET A 521 -9.15 -3.95 0.59
CA MET A 521 -8.68 -3.90 -0.82
C MET A 521 -7.86 -5.13 -1.24
N ASP A 522 -7.24 -5.85 -0.30
CA ASP A 522 -6.61 -7.14 -0.56
C ASP A 522 -7.33 -8.26 0.19
N PRO A 523 -8.27 -8.98 -0.47
CA PRO A 523 -9.07 -10.02 0.16
C PRO A 523 -8.23 -11.14 0.78
N LEU A 524 -7.14 -11.54 0.13
CA LEU A 524 -6.33 -12.68 0.57
C LEU A 524 -5.54 -12.32 1.83
N VAL A 525 -4.88 -11.15 1.81
CA VAL A 525 -4.15 -10.63 2.97
C VAL A 525 -5.10 -10.38 4.13
N PHE A 526 -6.27 -9.82 3.88
CA PHE A 526 -7.30 -9.59 4.90
C PHE A 526 -7.77 -10.90 5.55
N ILE A 527 -8.13 -11.90 4.74
CA ILE A 527 -8.55 -13.22 5.24
C ILE A 527 -7.43 -13.88 6.05
N LEU A 528 -6.18 -13.83 5.57
CA LEU A 528 -5.04 -14.35 6.31
C LEU A 528 -4.79 -13.60 7.61
N TRP A 529 -5.01 -12.29 7.65
CA TRP A 529 -4.88 -11.48 8.85
C TRP A 529 -5.94 -11.86 9.89
N CYS A 530 -7.21 -11.97 9.48
CA CYS A 530 -8.29 -12.46 10.34
C CYS A 530 -8.04 -13.91 10.82
N ALA A 531 -7.64 -14.81 9.92
CA ALA A 531 -7.31 -16.18 10.27
C ALA A 531 -6.13 -16.24 11.25
N THR A 532 -5.13 -15.38 11.08
CA THR A 532 -3.98 -15.28 11.99
C THR A 532 -4.43 -14.79 13.36
N ALA A 533 -5.25 -13.74 13.43
CA ALA A 533 -5.81 -13.22 14.68
C ALA A 533 -6.63 -14.29 15.43
N ILE A 534 -7.54 -15.00 14.74
CA ILE A 534 -8.30 -16.13 15.31
C ILE A 534 -7.34 -17.22 15.79
N SER A 535 -6.36 -17.59 14.96
CA SER A 535 -5.42 -18.66 15.29
C SER A 535 -4.57 -18.34 16.53
N MET A 536 -4.26 -17.07 16.82
CA MET A 536 -3.53 -16.71 18.03
C MET A 536 -4.29 -17.09 19.31
N VAL A 537 -5.61 -16.96 19.31
CA VAL A 537 -6.47 -17.25 20.47
C VAL A 537 -6.50 -18.76 20.74
N PHE A 538 -6.64 -19.57 19.69
CA PHE A 538 -6.82 -21.03 19.81
C PHE A 538 -5.51 -21.83 19.74
N TRP A 539 -4.63 -21.48 18.80
CA TRP A 539 -3.44 -22.23 18.41
C TRP A 539 -2.15 -21.39 18.44
N ASN A 540 -2.18 -20.21 19.05
CA ASN A 540 -1.01 -19.33 19.12
C ASN A 540 -0.48 -18.95 17.71
N ARG A 541 0.64 -18.24 17.60
CA ARG A 541 1.28 -17.86 16.31
C ARG A 541 1.71 -19.04 15.44
N GLY A 542 1.69 -20.27 15.98
CA GLY A 542 2.23 -21.46 15.34
C GLY A 542 1.44 -21.88 14.10
N ALA A 543 0.13 -21.65 14.07
CA ALA A 543 -0.69 -21.89 12.89
C ALA A 543 -0.20 -21.05 11.69
N PHE A 544 0.02 -19.75 11.88
CA PHE A 544 0.53 -18.89 10.81
C PHE A 544 2.00 -19.18 10.47
N CYS A 545 2.91 -19.04 11.44
CA CYS A 545 4.35 -19.17 11.21
C CYS A 545 4.79 -20.57 10.76
N GLY A 546 4.05 -21.61 11.16
CA GLY A 546 4.36 -23.01 10.88
C GLY A 546 3.74 -23.56 9.60
N TRP A 547 2.57 -23.06 9.19
CA TRP A 547 1.77 -23.62 8.09
C TRP A 547 1.43 -22.60 7.00
N LEU A 548 0.96 -21.40 7.36
CA LEU A 548 0.46 -20.42 6.37
C LEU A 548 1.55 -19.53 5.77
N CYS A 549 2.61 -19.23 6.52
CA CYS A 549 3.65 -18.28 6.10
C CYS A 549 4.47 -18.80 4.90
N PRO A 550 4.37 -18.17 3.71
CA PRO A 550 5.11 -18.60 2.51
C PRO A 550 6.63 -18.59 2.70
N PHE A 551 7.19 -17.55 3.32
CA PHE A 551 8.63 -17.48 3.58
C PHE A 551 9.11 -18.52 4.62
N GLY A 552 8.25 -18.87 5.57
CA GLY A 552 8.51 -19.98 6.51
C GLY A 552 8.54 -21.32 5.79
N ALA A 553 7.62 -21.52 4.84
CA ALA A 553 7.57 -22.70 4.00
C ALA A 553 8.80 -22.81 3.09
N LEU A 554 9.23 -21.70 2.47
CA LEU A 554 10.46 -21.65 1.68
C LEU A 554 11.68 -22.15 2.45
N GLN A 555 11.87 -21.68 3.69
CA GLN A 555 12.99 -22.10 4.54
C GLN A 555 12.90 -23.57 4.97
N GLU A 556 11.71 -24.09 5.27
CA GLU A 556 11.56 -25.51 5.64
C GLU A 556 11.78 -26.43 4.43
N LEU A 557 11.23 -26.07 3.27
CA LEU A 557 11.39 -26.83 2.03
C LEU A 557 12.86 -26.82 1.58
N SER A 558 13.54 -25.67 1.59
CA SER A 558 14.95 -25.58 1.22
C SER A 558 15.83 -26.39 2.18
N ASN A 559 15.55 -26.34 3.49
CA ASN A 559 16.28 -27.12 4.48
C ASN A 559 16.02 -28.64 4.35
N ARG A 560 14.79 -29.06 4.01
CA ARG A 560 14.49 -30.47 3.70
C ARG A 560 15.29 -30.95 2.49
N VAL A 561 15.40 -30.13 1.44
CA VAL A 561 16.26 -30.43 0.28
C VAL A 561 17.73 -30.50 0.70
N ALA A 562 18.22 -29.54 1.50
CA ALA A 562 19.59 -29.54 2.01
C ALA A 562 19.92 -30.81 2.81
N ARG A 563 19.02 -31.26 3.69
CA ARG A 563 19.16 -32.52 4.44
C ARG A 563 19.23 -33.74 3.51
N ARG A 564 18.44 -33.77 2.43
CA ARG A 564 18.52 -34.84 1.42
C ARG A 564 19.82 -34.82 0.62
N LEU A 565 20.40 -33.65 0.40
CA LEU A 565 21.70 -33.46 -0.23
C LEU A 565 22.89 -33.68 0.73
N GLY A 566 22.64 -34.08 1.98
CA GLY A 566 23.69 -34.39 2.96
C GLY A 566 24.28 -33.19 3.70
N VAL A 567 23.65 -32.01 3.64
CA VAL A 567 24.11 -30.82 4.38
C VAL A 567 23.96 -31.04 5.89
N ARG A 568 25.08 -30.93 6.62
CA ARG A 568 25.14 -31.11 8.07
C ARG A 568 24.33 -30.01 8.78
N GLN A 569 23.40 -30.42 9.64
CA GLN A 569 22.56 -29.50 10.42
C GLN A 569 23.27 -29.09 11.71
N LEU A 570 23.40 -27.78 11.93
CA LEU A 570 24.05 -27.20 13.11
C LEU A 570 23.03 -27.08 14.25
N LYS A 571 23.20 -27.89 15.30
CA LYS A 571 22.41 -27.76 16.54
C LYS A 571 23.07 -26.75 17.47
N ILE A 572 22.44 -25.59 17.61
CA ILE A 572 22.87 -24.53 18.52
C ILE A 572 22.53 -24.93 19.97
N SER A 573 23.41 -24.59 20.92
CA SER A 573 23.16 -24.84 22.34
C SER A 573 21.96 -24.02 22.82
N HIS A 574 21.20 -24.55 23.78
CA HIS A 574 19.94 -23.95 24.22
C HIS A 574 20.10 -22.51 24.71
N GLY A 575 21.14 -22.22 25.51
CA GLY A 575 21.40 -20.87 26.01
C GLY A 575 21.75 -19.85 24.90
N VAL A 576 22.50 -20.28 23.88
CA VAL A 576 22.83 -19.43 22.72
C VAL A 576 21.57 -19.19 21.89
N ASN A 577 20.78 -20.23 21.64
CA ASN A 577 19.50 -20.08 20.96
C ASN A 577 18.60 -19.05 21.63
N GLN A 578 18.43 -19.14 22.95
CA GLN A 578 17.54 -18.24 23.68
C GLN A 578 17.98 -16.78 23.55
N ARG A 579 19.29 -16.51 23.64
CA ARG A 579 19.84 -15.15 23.43
C ARG A 579 19.66 -14.64 22.01
N LEU A 580 20.01 -15.44 21.00
CA LEU A 580 19.82 -15.01 19.60
C LEU A 580 18.34 -14.84 19.27
N SER A 581 17.45 -15.63 19.87
CA SER A 581 16.00 -15.48 19.66
C SER A 581 15.47 -14.16 20.21
N THR A 582 16.18 -13.50 21.14
CA THR A 582 15.82 -12.17 21.63
C THR A 582 16.01 -11.08 20.56
N LEU A 583 16.91 -11.27 19.59
CA LEU A 583 17.24 -10.27 18.57
C LEU A 583 16.02 -9.82 17.76
N LYS A 584 15.16 -10.74 17.31
CA LYS A 584 13.93 -10.38 16.57
C LYS A 584 12.99 -9.49 17.38
N TYR A 585 12.96 -9.62 18.72
CA TYR A 585 12.14 -8.78 19.57
C TYR A 585 12.71 -7.37 19.66
N VAL A 586 14.04 -7.24 19.69
CA VAL A 586 14.71 -5.94 19.61
C VAL A 586 14.42 -5.27 18.27
N ILE A 587 14.55 -6.00 17.16
CA ILE A 587 14.24 -5.49 15.81
C ILE A 587 12.77 -5.03 15.74
N SER A 588 11.83 -5.86 16.20
CA SER A 588 10.40 -5.51 16.20
C SER A 588 10.10 -4.30 17.08
N LEU A 589 10.75 -4.17 18.24
CA LEU A 589 10.57 -3.03 19.14
C LEU A 589 11.12 -1.73 18.52
N LEU A 590 12.29 -1.79 17.88
CA LEU A 590 12.87 -0.65 17.17
C LEU A 590 11.96 -0.22 16.01
N LEU A 591 11.52 -1.15 15.16
CA LEU A 591 10.61 -0.84 14.05
C LEU A 591 9.31 -0.23 14.54
N PHE A 592 8.74 -0.76 15.63
CA PHE A 592 7.56 -0.16 16.26
C PHE A 592 7.85 1.25 16.77
N GLY A 593 8.98 1.47 17.45
CA GLY A 593 9.41 2.78 17.92
C GLY A 593 9.55 3.81 16.78
N PHE A 594 10.20 3.42 15.67
CA PHE A 594 10.30 4.29 14.49
C PHE A 594 8.94 4.55 13.85
N SER A 595 8.04 3.57 13.83
CA SER A 595 6.70 3.74 13.24
C SER A 595 5.83 4.77 13.98
N LEU A 596 6.11 5.01 15.27
CA LEU A 596 5.45 6.05 16.05
C LEU A 596 5.95 7.46 15.69
N TYR A 597 7.17 7.57 15.14
CA TYR A 597 7.77 8.82 14.72
C TYR A 597 7.47 9.12 13.25
N ASP A 598 7.83 8.18 12.36
CA ASP A 598 7.64 8.28 10.92
C ASP A 598 7.32 6.89 10.34
N LEU A 599 6.12 6.76 9.77
CA LEU A 599 5.67 5.54 9.14
C LEU A 599 6.50 5.20 7.90
N ALA A 600 6.93 6.20 7.11
CA ALA A 600 7.71 5.98 5.90
C ALA A 600 9.09 5.41 6.23
N LEU A 601 9.76 5.98 7.25
CA LEU A 601 11.01 5.44 7.76
C LEU A 601 10.85 4.01 8.29
N ALA A 602 9.77 3.72 9.02
CA ALA A 602 9.53 2.37 9.53
C ALA A 602 9.26 1.35 8.40
N GLU A 603 8.59 1.75 7.33
CA GLU A 603 8.40 0.93 6.13
C GLU A 603 9.73 0.65 5.42
N GLN A 604 10.61 1.65 5.29
CA GLN A 604 11.95 1.48 4.72
C GLN A 604 12.82 0.55 5.58
N LEU A 605 12.81 0.72 6.91
CA LEU A 605 13.54 -0.16 7.83
C LEU A 605 12.96 -1.58 7.87
N SER A 606 11.66 -1.74 7.55
CA SER A 606 11.01 -3.05 7.46
C SER A 606 11.51 -3.90 6.27
N GLU A 607 12.37 -3.35 5.40
CA GLU A 607 13.10 -4.10 4.38
C GLU A 607 14.06 -5.16 4.96
N VAL A 608 14.30 -5.13 6.27
CA VAL A 608 14.91 -6.25 7.01
C VAL A 608 14.16 -7.57 6.81
N GLU A 609 12.86 -7.50 6.48
CA GLU A 609 12.06 -8.65 6.06
C GLU A 609 12.33 -8.98 4.57
N PRO A 610 12.92 -10.14 4.26
CA PRO A 610 13.18 -10.56 2.88
C PRO A 610 11.90 -10.94 2.12
N PHE A 611 10.71 -10.69 2.69
CA PHE A 611 9.40 -11.08 2.17
C PHE A 611 9.10 -10.44 0.81
N LYS A 612 9.35 -9.12 0.68
CA LYS A 612 9.17 -8.40 -0.58
C LYS A 612 10.07 -8.98 -1.67
N THR A 613 11.32 -9.26 -1.34
CA THR A 613 12.31 -9.79 -2.30
C THR A 613 12.04 -11.25 -2.67
N ALA A 614 11.88 -12.14 -1.69
CA ALA A 614 11.83 -13.58 -1.92
C ALA A 614 10.44 -14.11 -2.33
N ILE A 615 9.37 -13.48 -1.83
CA ILE A 615 7.99 -13.92 -2.09
C ILE A 615 7.31 -13.02 -3.10
N ILE A 616 7.16 -11.72 -2.81
CA ILE A 616 6.35 -10.82 -3.67
C ILE A 616 7.01 -10.61 -5.04
N LEU A 617 8.31 -10.29 -5.07
CA LEU A 617 9.07 -9.97 -6.27
C LEU A 617 9.84 -11.15 -6.86
N ARG A 618 9.78 -12.35 -6.27
CA ARG A 618 10.39 -13.58 -6.82
C ARG A 618 11.88 -13.41 -7.19
N PHE A 619 12.64 -12.73 -6.33
CA PHE A 619 14.06 -12.38 -6.51
C PHE A 619 14.37 -11.41 -7.67
N MET A 620 13.35 -10.79 -8.27
CA MET A 620 13.50 -9.73 -9.27
C MET A 620 13.58 -8.35 -8.58
N ARG A 621 14.70 -8.09 -7.90
CA ARG A 621 14.96 -6.82 -7.18
C ARG A 621 16.43 -6.39 -7.34
N TYR A 622 16.73 -5.13 -7.04
CA TYR A 622 18.09 -4.61 -6.95
C TYR A 622 19.00 -5.54 -6.13
N TRP A 623 20.21 -5.78 -6.64
CA TRP A 623 21.05 -6.94 -6.28
C TRP A 623 21.40 -7.06 -4.78
N PRO A 624 21.62 -5.99 -3.98
CA PRO A 624 21.94 -6.13 -2.56
C PRO A 624 20.80 -6.77 -1.77
N PHE A 625 19.55 -6.47 -2.13
CA PHE A 625 18.38 -7.09 -1.48
C PHE A 625 18.27 -8.57 -1.81
N VAL A 626 18.60 -8.94 -3.05
CA VAL A 626 18.65 -10.35 -3.48
C VAL A 626 19.76 -11.08 -2.75
N ALA A 627 20.97 -10.50 -2.71
CA ALA A 627 22.10 -11.05 -1.99
C ALA A 627 21.80 -11.25 -0.50
N PHE A 628 21.17 -10.26 0.14
CA PHE A 628 20.73 -10.36 1.54
C PHE A 628 19.71 -11.49 1.76
N ALA A 629 18.67 -11.58 0.93
CA ALA A 629 17.67 -12.64 1.04
C ALA A 629 18.28 -14.04 0.81
N VAL A 630 19.17 -14.17 -0.17
CA VAL A 630 19.89 -15.43 -0.46
C VAL A 630 20.82 -15.79 0.69
N ALA A 631 21.53 -14.84 1.28
CA ALA A 631 22.39 -15.10 2.45
C ALA A 631 21.60 -15.64 3.64
N LEU A 632 20.42 -15.07 3.92
CA LEU A 632 19.52 -15.57 4.96
C LEU A 632 18.99 -16.99 4.67
N LEU A 633 18.65 -17.28 3.41
CA LEU A 633 18.22 -18.62 3.00
C LEU A 633 19.37 -19.63 3.08
N ALA A 634 20.59 -19.22 2.71
CA ALA A 634 21.81 -20.04 2.81
C ALA A 634 22.10 -20.40 4.28
N ALA A 635 22.01 -19.44 5.20
CA ALA A 635 22.07 -19.72 6.64
C ALA A 635 20.98 -20.72 7.08
N GLY A 636 19.79 -20.62 6.49
CA GLY A 636 18.67 -21.54 6.66
C GLY A 636 18.94 -22.99 6.24
N LEU A 637 19.93 -23.25 5.38
CA LEU A 637 20.32 -24.60 4.96
C LEU A 637 21.05 -25.35 6.08
N PHE A 638 21.79 -24.64 6.94
CA PHE A 638 22.52 -25.21 8.08
C PHE A 638 21.71 -25.17 9.38
N VAL A 639 20.93 -24.10 9.59
CA VAL A 639 20.07 -23.91 10.75
C VAL A 639 18.64 -23.76 10.26
N GLU A 640 17.83 -24.79 10.49
CA GLU A 640 16.43 -24.82 10.06
C GLU A 640 15.67 -23.55 10.51
N ARG A 641 15.05 -22.86 9.53
CA ARG A 641 14.27 -21.61 9.74
C ARG A 641 15.05 -20.49 10.45
N PHE A 642 16.34 -20.31 10.11
CA PHE A 642 17.24 -19.30 10.67
C PHE A 642 16.61 -17.90 10.81
N PHE A 643 16.05 -17.35 9.73
CA PHE A 643 15.47 -16.00 9.76
C PHE A 643 14.25 -15.91 10.69
N CYS A 644 13.34 -16.87 10.60
CA CYS A 644 12.14 -16.91 11.45
C CYS A 644 12.47 -17.04 12.95
N ARG A 645 13.61 -17.64 13.26
CA ARG A 645 14.06 -17.87 14.63
C ARG A 645 14.71 -16.64 15.26
N TYR A 646 15.52 -15.91 14.48
CA TYR A 646 16.43 -14.90 15.01
C TYR A 646 16.18 -13.46 14.54
N LEU A 647 15.62 -13.24 13.35
CA LEU A 647 15.52 -11.90 12.77
C LEU A 647 14.09 -11.45 12.47
N CYS A 648 13.13 -12.37 12.30
CA CYS A 648 11.78 -12.08 11.84
C CYS A 648 10.97 -11.17 12.81
N PRO A 649 10.77 -9.88 12.49
CA PRO A 649 10.08 -8.95 13.37
C PRO A 649 8.57 -9.24 13.40
N LEU A 650 7.95 -9.62 12.27
CA LEU A 650 6.58 -10.14 12.29
C LEU A 650 6.41 -11.29 13.29
N GLY A 651 7.33 -12.27 13.27
CA GLY A 651 7.28 -13.40 14.19
C GLY A 651 7.34 -12.96 15.67
N ALA A 652 8.09 -11.90 15.97
CA ALA A 652 8.18 -11.31 17.29
C ALA A 652 6.88 -10.60 17.69
N ALA A 653 6.30 -9.80 16.79
CA ALA A 653 5.03 -9.12 16.99
C ALA A 653 3.89 -10.12 17.28
N LEU A 654 3.81 -11.21 16.50
CA LEU A 654 2.81 -12.26 16.72
C LEU A 654 3.06 -13.06 18.02
N ALA A 655 4.27 -12.99 18.61
CA ALA A 655 4.62 -13.67 19.85
C ALA A 655 4.21 -12.91 21.14
N ILE A 656 3.73 -11.68 21.04
CA ILE A 656 3.23 -10.92 22.20
C ILE A 656 1.85 -11.45 22.65
N PRO A 657 0.81 -11.47 21.79
CA PRO A 657 -0.50 -12.01 22.16
C PRO A 657 -0.51 -13.54 22.31
N ALA A 658 0.53 -14.22 21.83
CA ALA A 658 0.75 -15.67 21.94
C ALA A 658 0.56 -16.28 23.34
N ARG A 659 0.83 -15.51 24.40
CA ARG A 659 0.67 -15.96 25.78
C ARG A 659 -0.78 -15.99 26.25
N LEU A 660 -1.69 -15.33 25.54
CA LEU A 660 -3.12 -15.25 25.86
C LEU A 660 -3.92 -16.47 25.34
N ARG A 661 -3.24 -17.52 24.87
CA ARG A 661 -3.89 -18.71 24.31
C ARG A 661 -4.80 -19.39 25.35
N ILE A 662 -5.99 -19.78 24.91
CA ILE A 662 -7.00 -20.39 25.78
C ILE A 662 -6.76 -21.90 25.94
N PHE A 663 -6.22 -22.57 24.91
CA PHE A 663 -6.10 -24.03 24.87
C PHE A 663 -4.66 -24.53 24.71
N ASN A 664 -4.23 -25.43 25.58
CA ASN A 664 -2.97 -26.18 25.48
C ASN A 664 -3.22 -27.57 24.89
N TRP A 665 -3.19 -27.65 23.55
CA TRP A 665 -3.54 -28.86 22.80
C TRP A 665 -2.39 -29.84 22.56
N LEU A 666 -1.16 -29.48 22.91
CA LEU A 666 0.03 -30.33 22.77
C LEU A 666 0.21 -31.22 24.00
N ARG A 667 -0.04 -32.53 23.85
CA ARG A 667 0.08 -33.50 24.96
C ARG A 667 1.54 -33.86 25.24
N ARG A 668 1.86 -34.10 26.51
CA ARG A 668 3.15 -34.61 26.97
C ARG A 668 2.94 -35.58 28.13
N TYR A 669 3.82 -36.56 28.26
CA TYR A 669 3.88 -37.42 29.45
C TYR A 669 4.67 -36.74 30.56
N ARG A 670 4.49 -37.21 31.80
CA ARG A 670 5.21 -36.69 32.97
C ARG A 670 6.74 -36.84 32.85
N ASP A 671 7.19 -37.92 32.22
CA ASP A 671 8.62 -38.22 32.04
C ASP A 671 9.28 -37.38 30.92
N CYS A 672 8.50 -36.57 30.18
CA CYS A 672 9.01 -35.74 29.10
C CYS A 672 9.71 -34.48 29.66
N GLY A 673 11.02 -34.35 29.43
CA GLY A 673 11.86 -33.31 30.00
C GLY A 673 12.75 -33.82 31.12
N ASN A 674 12.27 -34.77 31.93
CA ASN A 674 13.11 -35.46 32.90
C ASN A 674 12.57 -36.89 33.14
N PRO A 675 13.31 -37.96 32.79
CA PRO A 675 14.64 -37.98 32.17
C PRO A 675 14.63 -37.89 30.62
N CYS A 676 13.47 -37.92 29.95
CA CYS A 676 13.40 -38.02 28.49
C CYS A 676 13.64 -36.67 27.78
N GLN A 677 14.70 -36.56 26.97
CA GLN A 677 15.04 -35.35 26.20
C GLN A 677 14.68 -35.40 24.70
N ARG A 678 13.99 -36.45 24.25
CA ARG A 678 13.85 -36.74 22.81
C ARG A 678 13.12 -35.63 22.04
N CYS A 679 11.98 -35.16 22.55
CA CYS A 679 11.23 -34.08 21.90
C CYS A 679 11.99 -32.74 21.89
N ASN A 680 12.82 -32.47 22.90
CA ASN A 680 13.69 -31.29 22.94
C ASN A 680 14.75 -31.35 21.83
N LEU A 681 15.49 -32.47 21.76
CA LEU A 681 16.57 -32.65 20.78
C LEU A 681 16.13 -32.74 19.32
N GLU A 682 14.88 -33.16 19.07
CA GLU A 682 14.29 -33.27 17.73
C GLU A 682 13.39 -32.07 17.37
N CYS A 683 13.21 -31.07 18.25
CA CYS A 683 12.42 -29.90 17.92
C CYS A 683 13.15 -29.03 16.86
N PRO A 684 12.59 -28.82 15.66
CA PRO A 684 13.29 -28.13 14.56
C PRO A 684 13.65 -26.68 14.90
N VAL A 685 12.83 -26.03 15.74
CA VAL A 685 13.03 -24.63 16.19
C VAL A 685 13.55 -24.52 17.62
N GLN A 686 13.83 -25.64 18.29
CA GLN A 686 14.24 -25.68 19.72
C GLN A 686 13.32 -24.89 20.65
N ALA A 687 12.01 -25.01 20.46
CA ALA A 687 10.99 -24.36 21.29
C ALA A 687 10.64 -25.15 22.56
N ILE A 688 11.26 -26.31 22.77
CA ILE A 688 11.04 -27.16 23.95
C ILE A 688 12.26 -27.04 24.85
N ASP A 689 12.06 -26.60 26.08
CA ASP A 689 13.13 -26.43 27.05
C ASP A 689 13.67 -27.79 27.53
N PRO A 690 14.90 -27.86 28.06
CA PRO A 690 15.44 -29.07 28.68
C PRO A 690 14.59 -29.61 29.83
N THR A 691 13.85 -28.74 30.52
CA THR A 691 12.85 -29.13 31.55
C THR A 691 11.61 -29.79 30.95
N GLY A 692 11.43 -29.72 29.63
CA GLY A 692 10.33 -30.27 28.87
C GLY A 692 9.22 -29.25 28.54
N GLU A 693 9.23 -28.06 29.11
CA GLU A 693 8.19 -27.07 28.82
C GLU A 693 8.25 -26.60 27.36
N ILE A 694 7.08 -26.33 26.77
CA ILE A 694 6.99 -25.81 25.40
C ILE A 694 6.84 -24.31 25.47
N ASN A 695 7.83 -23.57 24.99
CA ASN A 695 7.78 -22.13 24.92
C ASN A 695 6.74 -21.67 23.86
N PRO A 696 5.60 -21.04 24.27
CA PRO A 696 4.60 -20.50 23.35
C PRO A 696 5.22 -19.60 22.29
N ASN A 697 6.13 -18.74 22.73
CA ASN A 697 6.62 -17.64 21.93
C ASN A 697 7.53 -18.12 20.80
N GLU A 698 8.01 -19.37 20.87
CA GLU A 698 8.87 -19.98 19.87
C GLU A 698 8.20 -21.10 19.07
N CYS A 699 7.23 -21.80 19.65
CA CYS A 699 6.58 -22.96 19.03
C CYS A 699 5.87 -22.60 17.72
N ILE A 700 6.23 -23.31 16.64
CA ILE A 700 5.60 -23.19 15.31
C ILE A 700 4.49 -24.24 15.07
N GLN A 701 4.09 -24.99 16.09
CA GLN A 701 3.07 -26.04 16.00
C GLN A 701 3.21 -26.97 14.78
N CYS A 702 4.44 -27.44 14.53
CA CYS A 702 4.72 -28.40 13.46
C CYS A 702 4.26 -29.84 13.74
N LEU A 703 3.70 -30.08 14.93
CA LEU A 703 3.24 -31.39 15.46
C LEU A 703 4.30 -32.51 15.49
N HIS A 704 5.58 -32.22 15.24
CA HIS A 704 6.66 -33.22 15.31
C HIS A 704 6.76 -33.89 16.68
N CYS A 705 6.62 -33.11 17.76
CA CYS A 705 6.62 -33.66 19.12
C CYS A 705 5.39 -34.53 19.41
N GLN A 706 4.23 -34.28 18.77
CA GLN A 706 3.04 -35.12 18.90
C GLN A 706 3.19 -36.42 18.10
N MET A 707 3.84 -36.36 16.93
CA MET A 707 4.21 -37.59 16.21
C MET A 707 5.11 -38.47 17.07
N LEU A 708 6.13 -37.88 17.70
CA LEU A 708 7.00 -38.61 18.63
C LEU A 708 6.22 -39.15 19.84
N TYR A 709 5.28 -38.38 20.39
CA TYR A 709 4.45 -38.79 21.53
C TYR A 709 3.67 -40.08 21.25
N HIS A 710 3.12 -40.24 20.04
CA HIS A 710 2.39 -41.44 19.61
C HIS A 710 3.26 -42.56 19.03
N HIS A 711 4.58 -42.34 18.87
CA HIS A 711 5.44 -43.29 18.17
C HIS A 711 5.89 -44.45 19.07
N GLU A 712 5.35 -45.65 18.84
CA GLU A 712 5.61 -46.83 19.70
C GLU A 712 7.08 -47.24 19.82
N GLN A 713 7.88 -47.02 18.76
CA GLN A 713 9.30 -47.38 18.73
C GLN A 713 10.27 -46.24 19.10
N LYS A 714 9.79 -45.00 19.23
CA LYS A 714 10.65 -43.83 19.51
C LYS A 714 10.35 -43.20 20.86
N CYS A 715 9.11 -43.23 21.32
CA CYS A 715 8.71 -42.70 22.61
C CYS A 715 9.16 -43.64 23.74
N PRO A 716 10.12 -43.27 24.62
CA PRO A 716 10.58 -44.16 25.68
C PRO A 716 9.45 -44.62 26.61
N HIS A 717 8.48 -43.74 26.88
CA HIS A 717 7.31 -44.07 27.71
C HIS A 717 6.44 -45.17 27.08
N LEU A 718 6.19 -45.11 25.77
CA LEU A 718 5.42 -46.15 25.08
C LEU A 718 6.19 -47.45 24.93
N ILE A 719 7.51 -47.39 24.69
CA ILE A 719 8.39 -48.57 24.67
C ILE A 719 8.33 -49.29 26.02
N GLN A 720 8.48 -48.56 27.12
CA GLN A 720 8.37 -49.12 28.47
C GLN A 720 6.97 -49.70 28.75
N LYS A 721 5.90 -49.01 28.32
CA LYS A 721 4.52 -49.48 28.48
C LYS A 721 4.26 -50.75 27.66
N LYS A 722 4.81 -50.84 26.45
CA LYS A 722 4.73 -52.03 25.58
C LYS A 722 5.50 -53.19 26.18
N ALA A 723 6.75 -52.99 26.58
CA ALA A 723 7.57 -54.00 27.26
C ALA A 723 6.89 -54.53 28.54
N LYS A 724 6.26 -53.65 29.33
CA LYS A 724 5.48 -54.05 30.53
C LYS A 724 4.24 -54.86 30.18
N ARG A 725 3.55 -54.54 29.07
CA ARG A 725 2.38 -55.31 28.59
C ARG A 725 2.80 -56.68 28.07
N GLU A 726 3.91 -56.76 27.32
CA GLU A 726 4.48 -58.02 26.82
C GLU A 726 4.92 -58.92 27.98
N ARG A 727 5.63 -58.37 28.98
CA ARG A 727 6.00 -59.11 30.20
C ARG A 727 4.79 -59.64 30.99
N ARG A 728 3.66 -58.92 30.98
CA ARG A 728 2.40 -59.37 31.63
C ARG A 728 1.62 -60.40 30.81
N ARG A 729 1.81 -60.43 29.50
CA ARG A 729 1.16 -61.39 28.58
C ARG A 729 1.99 -62.65 28.37
N ALA A 730 3.28 -62.62 28.70
CA ALA A 730 4.10 -63.81 28.73
C ALA A 730 3.45 -64.83 29.68
N PRO A 731 3.21 -66.08 29.25
CA PRO A 731 2.73 -67.13 30.13
C PRO A 731 3.69 -67.26 31.33
N ALA A 732 3.17 -67.64 32.49
CA ALA A 732 4.01 -67.94 33.64
C ALA A 732 5.08 -68.93 33.18
N ALA A 733 6.35 -68.60 33.42
CA ALA A 733 7.43 -69.53 33.16
C ALA A 733 7.06 -70.84 33.88
N GLU A 734 7.03 -71.95 33.14
CA GLU A 734 6.90 -73.27 33.75
C GLU A 734 7.93 -73.35 34.88
N PRO A 735 7.55 -73.80 36.08
CA PRO A 735 8.52 -73.96 37.16
C PRO A 735 9.64 -74.84 36.61
N ALA A 736 10.85 -74.30 36.58
CA ALA A 736 12.02 -75.04 36.16
C ALA A 736 12.02 -76.34 36.95
N GLU A 737 11.91 -77.47 36.25
CA GLU A 737 12.04 -78.79 36.83
C GLU A 737 13.40 -78.80 37.54
N GLN A 738 13.38 -78.71 38.87
CA GLN A 738 14.57 -78.87 39.67
C GLN A 738 14.99 -80.32 39.47
N VAL A 739 15.89 -80.56 38.53
CA VAL A 739 16.66 -81.80 38.48
C VAL A 739 17.47 -81.83 39.76
N ILE A 740 16.90 -82.45 40.80
CA ILE A 740 17.62 -82.82 42.01
C ILE A 740 18.59 -83.92 41.55
N VAL A 741 19.82 -83.52 41.25
CA VAL A 741 20.93 -84.48 41.11
C VAL A 741 21.21 -85.01 42.51
N ILE A 742 20.62 -86.16 42.83
CA ILE A 742 20.99 -86.91 44.03
C ILE A 742 22.40 -87.46 43.76
N HIS A 743 23.42 -86.79 44.28
CA HIS A 743 24.74 -87.38 44.37
C HIS A 743 24.66 -88.59 45.31
N ARG A 744 24.63 -89.78 44.74
CA ARG A 744 24.81 -91.02 45.49
C ARG A 744 26.23 -90.98 46.06
N ALA A 745 26.33 -90.97 47.40
CA ALA A 745 27.62 -91.03 48.08
C ALA A 745 28.43 -92.25 47.59
N PRO A 746 29.77 -92.14 47.45
CA PRO A 746 30.59 -93.26 47.04
C PRO A 746 30.46 -94.40 48.05
N ASN A 747 30.30 -95.62 47.55
CA ASN A 747 30.31 -96.83 48.36
C ASN A 747 31.71 -96.99 48.99
N PRO A 748 31.87 -97.02 50.32
CA PRO A 748 33.18 -97.12 50.97
C PRO A 748 33.89 -98.48 50.78
N ASN A 749 33.31 -99.42 50.03
CA ASN A 749 33.83 -100.79 49.87
C ASN A 749 34.40 -101.12 48.48
N SER A 750 34.77 -100.15 47.64
CA SER A 750 35.54 -100.46 46.43
C SER A 750 37.05 -100.37 46.73
N GLU A 751 37.66 -101.52 47.05
CA GLU A 751 39.10 -101.69 47.15
C GLU A 751 39.81 -101.38 45.80
N PRO A 752 41.03 -100.81 45.81
CA PRO A 752 41.80 -100.59 44.59
C PRO A 752 42.59 -101.85 44.24
N GLY A 753 42.20 -102.53 43.16
CA GLY A 753 42.88 -103.71 42.62
C GLY A 753 43.46 -103.46 41.23
N ALA A 754 44.80 -103.37 41.20
CA ALA A 754 45.79 -103.62 40.14
C ALA A 754 45.39 -103.54 38.66
#